data_AF-A0A7W7ZIU8-F1
#
_entry.id   AF-A0A7W7ZIU8-F1
#
_cell.length_a   1.000
_cell.length_b   1.000
_cell.length_c   1.000
_cell.angle_alpha   90.00
_cell.angle_beta   90.00
_cell.angle_gamma   90.00
#
_symmetry.space_group_name_H-M   'P 1'
#
loop_
_entity.id
_entity.type
_entity.pdbx_description
1 polymer ?
#
loop_
_entity_poly.entity_id
_entity_poly.type
_entity_poly.pdbx_seq_one_letter_code
_entity_poly.pdbx_strand_id
1 'polypeptide(L)'
;MYPVASEVSSSHFLVSLNGRSTDVLHAATGYYLLNFDTAGPVHVSVTAEDQHFWDRGVEIQPMRLGIRPVRHGATISFTMAGPSKLTIARPGDHFADAEILFLFANPIDQSGITPATPHVRYYASGVHHENIDASSGDTIYLAGGAVIFGSLNIWQVENVHVLGTGTIIYDGPQNPYSDTGWIHKKNWHCIVMDEARNIELDGITCITRSRSWQIQMKDSRHIGIYNVKAIGGNPNDANQDGIDWLGGGDTNISNSFFRASDDVFALQGNWDGYDLALMRIPGHDVTNITIEDTIASTSISNTIRVAWPQKTFNSAHVHMSNMDVIHTGFGGCKVPFAFFELWADPEGKGSHTDYRFSDVRLEDWYALFNIDQPNPSVRDIAFKDIWAMDSPAMVAPILKGDVSGITLTGSTEQGYEGAATAVAEGTARPVVEAATIKAHFSYTAGLLKPKRPVAFTADDPAQEGRRFEWLFGDGTRVEGRTIRHIFPDAEGTLLDGSGRFRVLLHVVDNAGSHMQQGWSSQQVVIAQARPSPAAATPPTSPSGAEVFDRILHVPADGGYTFTLLTSLESRMSLDGQTLHSSRARPQVCGAEGDSVQPMRISAVLSAGDHHIRIERKRGLENAQTPPGPVSEQPLLLWEGPGIDRQSIPRSFYSTWTP
;
A
#
# COMPACT_ATOMS: atom_id res chain seq x y z
N MET A 1 -25.90 7.67 5.76
CA MET A 1 -25.36 8.43 4.60
C MET A 1 -25.49 9.89 4.90
N TYR A 2 -24.39 10.62 4.75
CA TYR A 2 -24.40 12.07 4.86
C TYR A 2 -24.80 12.70 3.52
N PRO A 3 -25.37 13.91 3.51
CA PRO A 3 -25.58 14.67 2.27
C PRO A 3 -24.23 15.00 1.62
N VAL A 4 -24.17 14.87 0.29
CA VAL A 4 -23.05 15.37 -0.52
C VAL A 4 -23.46 16.73 -1.09
N ALA A 5 -22.67 17.77 -0.84
CA ALA A 5 -22.96 19.11 -1.34
C ALA A 5 -22.80 19.18 -2.86
N SER A 6 -23.69 19.90 -3.54
CA SER A 6 -23.70 19.99 -5.02
C SER A 6 -22.40 20.53 -5.61
N GLU A 7 -21.69 21.40 -4.89
CA GLU A 7 -20.42 22.01 -5.34
C GLU A 7 -19.27 21.01 -5.46
N VAL A 8 -19.36 19.87 -4.76
CA VAL A 8 -18.34 18.81 -4.76
C VAL A 8 -18.92 17.46 -5.15
N SER A 9 -20.16 17.41 -5.63
CA SER A 9 -20.81 16.17 -6.04
C SER A 9 -20.26 15.67 -7.38
N SER A 10 -20.16 14.36 -7.56
CA SER A 10 -19.87 13.71 -8.84
C SER A 10 -20.70 12.45 -9.02
N SER A 11 -21.15 12.25 -10.25
CA SER A 11 -21.87 11.07 -10.71
C SER A 11 -20.96 10.04 -11.41
N HIS A 12 -19.64 10.24 -11.41
CA HIS A 12 -18.70 9.29 -12.02
C HIS A 12 -18.85 7.89 -11.41
N PHE A 13 -19.10 7.83 -10.10
CA PHE A 13 -19.61 6.65 -9.41
C PHE A 13 -20.92 6.97 -8.72
N LEU A 14 -21.98 6.21 -9.01
CA LEU A 14 -23.21 6.20 -8.24
C LEU A 14 -23.14 5.05 -7.23
N VAL A 15 -23.20 5.36 -5.94
CA VAL A 15 -23.13 4.37 -4.86
C VAL A 15 -24.49 4.16 -4.24
N SER A 16 -24.91 2.92 -4.06
CA SER A 16 -26.10 2.57 -3.28
C SER A 16 -25.72 1.76 -2.06
N LEU A 17 -26.22 2.20 -0.90
CA LEU A 17 -26.07 1.55 0.39
C LEU A 17 -27.44 1.06 0.86
N ASN A 18 -27.61 -0.26 0.98
CA ASN A 18 -28.88 -0.91 1.33
C ASN A 18 -30.07 -0.43 0.47
N GLY A 19 -29.83 -0.24 -0.84
CA GLY A 19 -30.84 0.18 -1.82
C GLY A 19 -31.08 1.69 -1.90
N ARG A 20 -30.42 2.50 -1.07
CA ARG A 20 -30.49 3.97 -1.16
C ARG A 20 -29.25 4.51 -1.87
N SER A 21 -29.46 5.10 -3.04
CA SER A 21 -28.42 5.68 -3.88
C SER A 21 -28.02 7.10 -3.45
N THR A 22 -26.75 7.44 -3.68
CA THR A 22 -26.16 8.76 -3.52
C THR A 22 -25.03 8.94 -4.53
N ASP A 23 -24.85 10.18 -4.98
CA ASP A 23 -23.61 10.62 -5.60
C ASP A 23 -22.47 10.57 -4.57
N VAL A 24 -21.25 10.70 -5.07
CA VAL A 24 -20.02 10.73 -4.26
C VAL A 24 -19.40 12.12 -4.28
N LEU A 25 -18.58 12.43 -3.29
CA LEU A 25 -17.75 13.63 -3.28
C LEU A 25 -16.61 13.45 -4.28
N HIS A 26 -16.45 14.36 -5.24
CA HIS A 26 -15.27 14.48 -6.10
C HIS A 26 -14.10 14.99 -5.26
N ALA A 27 -13.27 14.09 -4.73
CA ALA A 27 -12.23 14.41 -3.76
C ALA A 27 -11.10 15.17 -4.43
N ALA A 28 -10.59 14.67 -5.54
CA ALA A 28 -9.56 15.30 -6.35
C ALA A 28 -9.63 14.72 -7.78
N THR A 29 -8.76 15.16 -8.68
CA THR A 29 -8.67 14.58 -10.04
C THR A 29 -8.48 13.07 -9.96
N GLY A 30 -9.47 12.29 -10.46
CA GLY A 30 -9.47 10.82 -10.42
C GLY A 30 -9.92 10.22 -9.09
N TYR A 31 -10.11 11.01 -8.03
CA TYR A 31 -10.45 10.52 -6.70
C TYR A 31 -11.86 10.88 -6.30
N TYR A 32 -12.58 9.88 -5.79
CA TYR A 32 -13.97 9.98 -5.39
C TYR A 32 -14.15 9.44 -3.98
N LEU A 33 -15.04 10.01 -3.19
CA LEU A 33 -15.19 9.68 -1.79
C LEU A 33 -16.66 9.55 -1.40
N LEU A 34 -17.02 8.49 -0.69
CA LEU A 34 -18.24 8.44 0.09
C LEU A 34 -17.91 8.14 1.56
N ASN A 35 -18.30 9.08 2.43
CA ASN A 35 -18.19 8.95 3.87
C ASN A 35 -19.59 8.71 4.47
N PHE A 36 -19.74 7.72 5.35
CA PHE A 36 -21.03 7.38 5.97
C PHE A 36 -20.83 6.55 7.23
N ASP A 37 -21.89 6.40 8.02
CA ASP A 37 -21.85 5.55 9.23
C ASP A 37 -22.64 4.27 9.07
N THR A 38 -22.19 3.23 9.77
CA THR A 38 -22.93 1.99 9.93
C THR A 38 -22.71 1.37 11.30
N ALA A 39 -23.73 0.69 11.81
CA ALA A 39 -23.65 -0.14 13.02
C ALA A 39 -23.47 -1.64 12.71
N GLY A 40 -23.47 -2.02 11.44
CA GLY A 40 -23.46 -3.43 11.04
C GLY A 40 -23.32 -3.63 9.52
N PRO A 41 -23.73 -4.80 8.99
CA PRO A 41 -23.53 -5.12 7.59
C PRO A 41 -24.22 -4.15 6.63
N VAL A 42 -23.56 -3.84 5.51
CA VAL A 42 -24.07 -2.97 4.45
C VAL A 42 -23.90 -3.63 3.10
N HIS A 43 -25.00 -3.72 2.34
CA HIS A 43 -24.95 -4.07 0.93
C HIS A 43 -24.59 -2.83 0.11
N VAL A 44 -23.47 -2.92 -0.60
CA VAL A 44 -22.92 -1.85 -1.42
C VAL A 44 -23.08 -2.23 -2.88
N SER A 45 -23.55 -1.29 -3.71
CA SER A 45 -23.37 -1.36 -5.14
C SER A 45 -22.75 -0.08 -5.66
N VAL A 46 -21.76 -0.18 -6.54
CA VAL A 46 -21.08 0.96 -7.18
C VAL A 46 -21.31 0.83 -8.67
N THR A 47 -21.94 1.84 -9.28
CA THR A 47 -22.14 1.90 -10.73
C THR A 47 -21.25 3.00 -11.31
N ALA A 48 -20.33 2.62 -12.18
CA ALA A 48 -19.50 3.57 -12.92
C ALA A 48 -20.32 4.24 -14.03
N GLU A 49 -19.97 5.48 -14.37
CA GLU A 49 -20.55 6.20 -15.51
C GLU A 49 -20.28 5.50 -16.85
N ASP A 50 -19.05 5.00 -17.04
CA ASP A 50 -18.67 4.20 -18.21
C ASP A 50 -19.07 2.73 -18.04
N GLN A 51 -19.83 2.20 -19.00
CA GLN A 51 -20.26 0.81 -19.07
C GLN A 51 -19.11 -0.20 -19.08
N HIS A 52 -17.93 0.21 -19.56
CA HIS A 52 -16.74 -0.62 -19.72
C HIS A 52 -15.69 -0.41 -18.63
N PHE A 53 -15.97 0.44 -17.63
CA PHE A 53 -14.98 0.83 -16.62
C PHE A 53 -14.34 -0.38 -15.91
N TRP A 54 -15.15 -1.40 -15.59
CA TRP A 54 -14.73 -2.60 -14.87
C TRP A 54 -14.31 -3.76 -15.78
N ASP A 55 -14.21 -3.59 -17.10
CA ASP A 55 -13.92 -4.70 -18.04
C ASP A 55 -12.56 -5.36 -17.78
N ARG A 56 -11.59 -4.58 -17.29
CA ARG A 56 -10.25 -5.08 -16.91
C ARG A 56 -10.16 -5.59 -15.48
N GLY A 57 -11.29 -5.70 -14.79
CA GLY A 57 -11.37 -6.16 -13.42
C GLY A 57 -11.56 -5.04 -12.39
N VAL A 58 -11.59 -5.43 -11.13
CA VAL A 58 -11.81 -4.57 -9.96
C VAL A 58 -10.99 -5.10 -8.78
N GLU A 59 -10.38 -4.19 -8.05
CA GLU A 59 -9.64 -4.46 -6.82
C GLU A 59 -10.28 -3.69 -5.67
N ILE A 60 -10.52 -4.40 -4.56
CA ILE A 60 -11.06 -3.83 -3.31
C ILE A 60 -10.07 -4.16 -2.20
N GLN A 61 -9.54 -3.12 -1.56
CA GLN A 61 -8.52 -3.25 -0.51
C GLN A 61 -9.01 -2.58 0.79
N PRO A 62 -8.52 -3.02 1.96
CA PRO A 62 -7.43 -3.99 2.16
C PRO A 62 -7.84 -5.45 1.91
N MET A 63 -6.93 -6.22 1.32
CA MET A 63 -7.09 -7.61 0.88
C MET A 63 -7.44 -8.57 2.00
N ARG A 64 -7.03 -8.29 3.24
CA ARG A 64 -7.43 -9.10 4.42
C ARG A 64 -8.94 -9.09 4.68
N LEU A 65 -9.69 -8.20 4.03
CA LEU A 65 -11.14 -8.20 4.07
C LEU A 65 -11.76 -9.24 3.11
N GLY A 66 -10.99 -9.84 2.20
CA GLY A 66 -11.44 -10.93 1.35
C GLY A 66 -12.66 -10.60 0.50
N ILE A 67 -12.86 -9.32 0.18
CA ILE A 67 -14.01 -8.84 -0.58
C ILE A 67 -13.73 -9.09 -2.06
N ARG A 68 -14.58 -9.92 -2.69
CA ARG A 68 -14.70 -9.98 -4.14
C ARG A 68 -16.11 -9.55 -4.53
N PRO A 69 -16.27 -8.52 -5.37
CA PRO A 69 -17.58 -8.11 -5.80
C PRO A 69 -18.17 -9.06 -6.85
N VAL A 70 -19.48 -8.95 -7.06
CA VAL A 70 -20.17 -9.44 -8.24
C VAL A 70 -20.26 -8.31 -9.26
N ARG A 71 -19.85 -8.54 -10.51
CA ARG A 71 -19.90 -7.54 -11.60
C ARG A 71 -21.07 -7.82 -12.55
N HIS A 72 -21.86 -6.80 -12.83
CA HIS A 72 -22.92 -6.74 -13.82
C HIS A 72 -22.79 -5.47 -14.66
N GLY A 73 -22.08 -5.55 -15.79
CA GLY A 73 -21.73 -4.38 -16.62
C GLY A 73 -20.94 -3.35 -15.81
N ALA A 74 -21.40 -2.10 -15.83
CA ALA A 74 -20.84 -0.99 -15.05
C ALA A 74 -21.04 -1.09 -13.53
N THR A 75 -21.85 -2.03 -13.04
CA THR A 75 -22.18 -2.15 -11.62
C THR A 75 -21.40 -3.29 -10.96
N ILE A 76 -20.69 -2.98 -9.89
CA ILE A 76 -20.15 -3.97 -8.95
C ILE A 76 -21.00 -3.98 -7.68
N SER A 77 -21.12 -5.13 -7.00
CA SER A 77 -21.87 -5.25 -5.75
C SER A 77 -21.19 -6.20 -4.77
N PHE A 78 -21.17 -5.84 -3.49
CA PHE A 78 -20.56 -6.60 -2.41
C PHE A 78 -21.19 -6.26 -1.05
N THR A 79 -20.78 -6.95 0.00
CA THR A 79 -21.23 -6.69 1.37
C THR A 79 -20.06 -6.32 2.26
N MET A 80 -20.19 -5.22 2.99
CA MET A 80 -19.29 -4.86 4.08
C MET A 80 -19.86 -5.44 5.39
N ALA A 81 -19.01 -6.01 6.24
CA ALA A 81 -19.45 -6.60 7.52
C ALA A 81 -19.82 -5.55 8.58
N GLY A 82 -19.26 -4.34 8.48
CA GLY A 82 -19.40 -3.26 9.44
C GLY A 82 -18.54 -2.07 9.05
N PRO A 83 -18.21 -1.17 10.00
CA PRO A 83 -17.27 -0.08 9.79
C PRO A 83 -15.93 -0.57 9.25
N SER A 84 -15.50 0.02 8.14
CA SER A 84 -14.20 -0.19 7.53
C SER A 84 -13.91 0.90 6.50
N LYS A 85 -12.64 1.03 6.11
CA LYS A 85 -12.19 1.98 5.09
C LYS A 85 -11.70 1.17 3.89
N LEU A 86 -12.26 1.44 2.71
CA LEU A 86 -11.94 0.71 1.49
C LEU A 86 -11.43 1.64 0.41
N THR A 87 -10.50 1.14 -0.41
CA THR A 87 -10.23 1.65 -1.75
C THR A 87 -10.81 0.69 -2.77
N ILE A 88 -11.39 1.26 -3.83
CA ILE A 88 -11.93 0.50 -4.97
C ILE A 88 -11.34 1.13 -6.23
N ALA A 89 -10.58 0.32 -6.99
CA ALA A 89 -9.90 0.76 -8.20
C ALA A 89 -9.86 -0.37 -9.23
N ARG A 90 -9.32 -0.08 -10.41
CA ARG A 90 -8.94 -1.11 -11.37
C ARG A 90 -7.66 -1.81 -10.90
N PRO A 91 -7.44 -3.09 -11.23
CA PRO A 91 -6.22 -3.80 -10.87
C PRO A 91 -4.94 -3.04 -11.20
N GLY A 92 -4.09 -2.83 -10.19
CA GLY A 92 -2.81 -2.12 -10.33
C GLY A 92 -2.92 -0.61 -10.59
N ASP A 93 -4.12 -0.03 -10.49
CA ASP A 93 -4.36 1.39 -10.73
C ASP A 93 -4.36 2.17 -9.40
N HIS A 94 -3.16 2.46 -8.89
CA HIS A 94 -2.97 3.14 -7.60
C HIS A 94 -2.02 4.34 -7.66
N PHE A 95 -1.51 4.68 -8.83
CA PHE A 95 -0.57 5.78 -9.03
C PHE A 95 -1.28 7.15 -9.02
N ALA A 96 -0.54 8.24 -9.22
CA ALA A 96 -1.06 9.60 -9.12
C ALA A 96 -2.16 9.93 -10.16
N ASP A 97 -2.22 9.18 -11.25
CA ASP A 97 -3.21 9.28 -12.33
C ASP A 97 -4.37 8.28 -12.21
N ALA A 98 -4.43 7.54 -11.10
CA ALA A 98 -5.42 6.49 -10.89
C ALA A 98 -6.85 7.03 -10.67
N GLU A 99 -7.83 6.20 -11.05
CA GLU A 99 -9.23 6.43 -10.72
C GLU A 99 -9.64 5.57 -9.51
N ILE A 100 -9.84 6.21 -8.36
CA ILE A 100 -10.06 5.53 -7.06
C ILE A 100 -11.33 6.03 -6.39
N LEU A 101 -12.19 5.09 -5.97
CA LEU A 101 -13.28 5.36 -5.02
C LEU A 101 -12.85 4.97 -3.60
N PHE A 102 -12.81 5.96 -2.72
CA PHE A 102 -12.66 5.80 -1.29
C PHE A 102 -14.05 5.61 -0.66
N LEU A 103 -14.25 4.51 0.05
CA LEU A 103 -15.49 4.22 0.76
C LEU A 103 -15.20 4.10 2.26
N PHE A 104 -15.56 5.12 3.03
CA PHE A 104 -15.28 5.21 4.46
C PHE A 104 -16.57 5.00 5.26
N ALA A 105 -16.73 3.78 5.77
CA ALA A 105 -17.78 3.42 6.70
C ALA A 105 -17.26 3.60 8.13
N ASN A 106 -17.72 4.64 8.84
CA ASN A 106 -17.36 4.86 10.23
C ASN A 106 -18.33 4.13 11.18
N PRO A 107 -17.91 3.87 12.43
CA PRO A 107 -18.86 3.61 13.51
C PRO A 107 -19.88 4.75 13.64
N ILE A 108 -21.06 4.45 14.17
CA ILE A 108 -22.06 5.49 14.49
C ILE A 108 -21.43 6.49 15.47
N ASP A 109 -21.56 7.79 15.16
CA ASP A 109 -21.16 8.85 16.09
C ASP A 109 -22.01 8.78 17.37
N GLN A 110 -21.35 8.58 18.51
CA GLN A 110 -21.95 8.48 19.84
C GLN A 110 -21.76 9.74 20.70
N SER A 111 -21.13 10.80 20.17
CA SER A 111 -20.81 12.02 20.91
C SER A 111 -22.06 12.76 21.43
N GLY A 112 -23.18 12.64 20.73
CA GLY A 112 -24.41 13.38 21.02
C GLY A 112 -24.28 14.90 20.81
N ILE A 113 -23.22 15.36 20.12
CA ILE A 113 -23.00 16.77 19.84
C ILE A 113 -24.01 17.25 18.81
N THR A 114 -24.62 18.40 19.09
CA THR A 114 -25.62 19.04 18.23
C THR A 114 -25.29 20.53 18.08
N PRO A 115 -25.94 21.26 17.15
CA PRO A 115 -25.78 22.72 17.06
C PRO A 115 -26.12 23.47 18.37
N ALA A 116 -26.87 22.85 19.29
CA ALA A 116 -27.26 23.43 20.56
C ALA A 116 -26.32 23.08 21.72
N THR A 117 -25.30 22.24 21.50
CA THR A 117 -24.35 21.86 22.54
C THR A 117 -23.55 23.09 22.97
N PRO A 118 -23.56 23.47 24.26
CA PRO A 118 -22.89 24.69 24.71
C PRO A 118 -21.37 24.56 24.58
N HIS A 119 -20.70 25.68 24.31
CA HIS A 119 -19.23 25.77 24.22
C HIS A 119 -18.59 24.91 23.12
N VAL A 120 -19.36 24.51 22.09
CA VAL A 120 -18.85 23.82 20.90
C VAL A 120 -18.97 24.73 19.68
N ARG A 121 -17.89 24.87 18.91
CA ARG A 121 -17.92 25.50 17.58
C ARG A 121 -18.42 24.48 16.56
N TYR A 122 -19.71 24.58 16.21
CA TYR A 122 -20.39 23.58 15.39
C TYR A 122 -20.47 24.00 13.91
N TYR A 123 -19.95 23.16 13.02
CA TYR A 123 -20.09 23.28 11.57
C TYR A 123 -21.14 22.29 11.07
N ALA A 124 -22.28 22.81 10.64
CA ALA A 124 -23.38 21.99 10.12
C ALA A 124 -23.08 21.41 8.73
N SER A 125 -23.83 20.39 8.32
CA SER A 125 -23.77 19.88 6.95
C SER A 125 -24.05 21.00 5.94
N GLY A 126 -23.29 20.99 4.83
CA GLY A 126 -23.24 22.08 3.86
C GLY A 126 -21.81 22.56 3.62
N VAL A 127 -21.66 23.53 2.73
CA VAL A 127 -20.37 24.11 2.37
C VAL A 127 -20.08 25.34 3.22
N HIS A 128 -18.84 25.45 3.71
CA HIS A 128 -18.30 26.59 4.44
C HIS A 128 -16.98 27.01 3.78
N HIS A 129 -16.77 28.31 3.55
CA HIS A 129 -15.57 28.85 2.94
C HIS A 129 -14.79 29.69 3.95
N GLU A 130 -14.06 29.02 4.83
CA GLU A 130 -13.27 29.65 5.86
C GLU A 130 -12.13 28.73 6.32
N ASN A 131 -11.09 29.35 6.89
CA ASN A 131 -10.11 28.61 7.67
C ASN A 131 -10.60 28.49 9.12
N ILE A 132 -10.32 27.37 9.75
CA ILE A 132 -10.62 27.12 11.16
C ILE A 132 -9.36 27.48 11.96
N ASP A 133 -9.37 28.66 12.58
CA ASP A 133 -8.36 29.05 13.55
C ASP A 133 -8.79 28.62 14.95
N ALA A 134 -8.11 27.61 15.50
CA ALA A 134 -8.37 27.10 16.84
C ALA A 134 -7.82 28.06 17.92
N SER A 135 -8.51 28.07 19.06
CA SER A 135 -8.11 28.73 20.31
C SER A 135 -7.96 27.69 21.41
N SER A 136 -7.10 27.94 22.40
CA SER A 136 -6.92 26.99 23.50
C SER A 136 -8.24 26.67 24.22
N GLY A 137 -8.50 25.39 24.48
CA GLY A 137 -9.76 24.93 25.07
C GLY A 137 -10.90 24.73 24.08
N ASP A 138 -10.70 24.96 22.78
CA ASP A 138 -11.76 24.79 21.78
C ASP A 138 -12.21 23.33 21.68
N THR A 139 -13.53 23.14 21.58
CA THR A 139 -14.13 21.96 20.98
C THR A 139 -14.79 22.37 19.67
N ILE A 140 -14.26 21.88 18.56
CA ILE A 140 -14.75 22.13 17.20
C ILE A 140 -15.38 20.83 16.70
N TYR A 141 -16.59 20.91 16.15
CA TYR A 141 -17.29 19.74 15.64
C TYR A 141 -17.71 19.94 14.19
N LEU A 142 -17.25 19.06 13.29
CA LEU A 142 -17.58 19.04 11.87
C LEU A 142 -18.61 17.95 11.61
N ALA A 143 -19.87 18.32 11.43
CA ALA A 143 -20.95 17.36 11.21
C ALA A 143 -20.72 16.54 9.93
N GLY A 144 -21.24 15.31 9.90
CA GLY A 144 -21.25 14.50 8.69
C GLY A 144 -21.91 15.24 7.53
N GLY A 145 -21.19 15.37 6.41
CA GLY A 145 -21.62 16.14 5.24
C GLY A 145 -21.33 17.65 5.32
N ALA A 146 -20.61 18.12 6.34
CA ALA A 146 -19.96 19.43 6.32
C ALA A 146 -18.73 19.38 5.40
N VAL A 147 -18.57 20.39 4.56
CA VAL A 147 -17.43 20.57 3.66
C VAL A 147 -16.84 21.94 3.92
N ILE A 148 -15.60 21.99 4.40
CA ILE A 148 -14.87 23.22 4.69
C ILE A 148 -13.84 23.43 3.58
N PHE A 149 -13.99 24.48 2.78
CA PHE A 149 -12.94 24.92 1.87
C PHE A 149 -12.00 25.86 2.61
N GLY A 150 -10.87 25.33 3.08
CA GLY A 150 -9.92 26.06 3.91
C GLY A 150 -8.92 25.13 4.59
N SER A 151 -8.37 25.61 5.71
CA SER A 151 -7.34 24.96 6.51
C SER A 151 -7.74 24.92 7.98
N LEU A 152 -7.29 23.89 8.70
CA LEU A 152 -7.34 23.83 10.17
C LEU A 152 -5.99 24.26 10.75
N ASN A 153 -5.96 25.41 11.43
CA ASN A 153 -4.78 25.96 12.08
C ASN A 153 -4.84 25.74 13.59
N ILE A 154 -3.90 24.95 14.12
CA ILE A 154 -3.73 24.69 15.55
C ILE A 154 -2.38 25.26 15.96
N TRP A 155 -2.35 26.57 16.18
CA TRP A 155 -1.12 27.34 16.20
C TRP A 155 -0.89 27.96 17.57
N GLN A 156 0.10 27.47 18.31
CA GLN A 156 0.49 27.93 19.64
C GLN A 156 -0.69 27.90 20.63
N VAL A 157 -1.46 26.81 20.59
CA VAL A 157 -2.64 26.57 21.41
C VAL A 157 -2.57 25.21 22.10
N GLU A 158 -3.41 25.04 23.11
CA GLU A 158 -3.48 23.80 23.88
C GLU A 158 -4.90 23.37 24.23
N ASN A 159 -5.10 22.08 24.46
CA ASN A 159 -6.39 21.50 24.87
C ASN A 159 -7.48 21.71 23.80
N VAL A 160 -7.21 21.32 22.56
CA VAL A 160 -8.14 21.48 21.43
C VAL A 160 -8.66 20.11 20.99
N HIS A 161 -9.97 20.00 20.84
CA HIS A 161 -10.64 18.82 20.30
C HIS A 161 -11.33 19.17 18.98
N VAL A 162 -11.02 18.45 17.90
CA VAL A 162 -11.68 18.59 16.60
C VAL A 162 -12.32 17.26 16.24
N LEU A 163 -13.64 17.22 16.27
CA LEU A 163 -14.44 16.00 16.27
C LEU A 163 -15.40 15.96 15.08
N GLY A 164 -15.93 14.77 14.78
CA GLY A 164 -16.97 14.54 13.78
C GLY A 164 -16.43 14.00 12.46
N THR A 165 -17.25 13.96 11.42
CA THR A 165 -16.93 13.26 10.15
C THR A 165 -16.99 14.17 8.93
N GLY A 166 -16.99 15.49 9.15
CA GLY A 166 -16.89 16.49 8.09
C GLY A 166 -15.56 16.41 7.32
N THR A 167 -15.53 17.08 6.18
CA THR A 167 -14.40 17.08 5.24
C THR A 167 -13.82 18.48 5.10
N ILE A 168 -12.51 18.62 5.21
CA ILE A 168 -11.76 19.82 4.86
C ILE A 168 -11.15 19.58 3.48
N ILE A 169 -11.43 20.48 2.54
CA ILE A 169 -10.84 20.49 1.19
C ILE A 169 -9.88 21.67 1.13
N TYR A 170 -8.61 21.36 0.92
CA TYR A 170 -7.52 22.32 0.85
C TYR A 170 -7.05 22.51 -0.58
N ASP A 171 -7.49 23.62 -1.18
CA ASP A 171 -7.06 24.05 -2.52
C ASP A 171 -5.82 24.95 -2.50
N GLY A 172 -5.46 25.48 -1.32
CA GLY A 172 -4.22 26.19 -1.03
C GLY A 172 -3.90 27.44 -1.89
N PRO A 173 -3.04 28.35 -1.40
CA PRO A 173 -2.59 29.51 -2.18
C PRO A 173 -1.27 29.25 -2.92
N GLN A 174 -0.70 28.04 -2.85
CA GLN A 174 0.61 27.72 -3.43
C GLN A 174 0.59 27.84 -4.95
N ASN A 175 1.72 28.24 -5.54
CA ASN A 175 1.92 28.12 -6.97
C ASN A 175 2.07 26.62 -7.33
N PRO A 176 1.21 26.04 -8.18
CA PRO A 176 1.27 24.61 -8.52
C PRO A 176 2.56 24.20 -9.23
N TYR A 177 3.32 25.16 -9.77
CA TYR A 177 4.58 24.93 -10.47
C TYR A 177 5.82 25.19 -9.61
N SER A 178 5.66 25.46 -8.31
CA SER A 178 6.78 25.73 -7.40
C SER A 178 6.69 24.89 -6.14
N ASP A 179 7.82 24.32 -5.75
CA ASP A 179 7.89 23.53 -4.53
C ASP A 179 7.96 24.42 -3.29
N THR A 180 6.77 24.80 -2.81
CA THR A 180 6.58 25.62 -1.61
C THR A 180 5.66 24.94 -0.60
N GLY A 181 5.28 23.68 -0.86
CA GLY A 181 4.38 22.91 -0.02
C GLY A 181 4.91 22.71 1.40
N TRP A 182 6.24 22.59 1.54
CA TRP A 182 6.93 22.41 2.81
C TRP A 182 6.89 23.60 3.78
N ILE A 183 6.48 24.80 3.33
CA ILE A 183 6.59 26.02 4.15
C ILE A 183 5.65 25.95 5.36
N HIS A 184 6.23 25.94 6.56
CA HIS A 184 5.48 25.96 7.80
C HIS A 184 4.85 27.31 8.12
N LYS A 185 3.55 27.45 7.88
CA LYS A 185 2.74 28.60 8.29
C LYS A 185 1.24 28.30 8.28
N LYS A 186 0.47 29.15 8.96
CA LYS A 186 -1.00 29.12 8.90
C LYS A 186 -1.52 29.15 7.47
N ASN A 187 -2.61 28.42 7.22
CA ASN A 187 -3.32 28.33 5.94
C ASN A 187 -2.48 27.72 4.80
N TRP A 188 -1.39 27.01 5.13
CA TRP A 188 -0.48 26.43 4.14
C TRP A 188 -0.61 24.92 3.95
N HIS A 189 -1.34 24.27 4.84
CA HIS A 189 -1.65 22.85 4.79
C HIS A 189 -3.13 22.65 5.05
N CYS A 190 -3.64 21.48 4.76
CA CYS A 190 -5.01 21.14 5.16
C CYS A 190 -5.15 21.15 6.69
N ILE A 191 -4.16 20.59 7.40
CA ILE A 191 -4.02 20.73 8.86
C ILE A 191 -2.59 21.17 9.18
N VAL A 192 -2.42 22.22 9.97
CA VAL A 192 -1.10 22.69 10.42
C VAL A 192 -1.09 22.90 11.93
N MET A 193 -0.05 22.38 12.58
CA MET A 193 0.17 22.51 14.02
C MET A 193 1.55 23.12 14.31
N ASP A 194 1.59 24.16 15.13
CA ASP A 194 2.81 24.84 15.58
C ASP A 194 2.80 24.92 17.09
N GLU A 195 3.84 24.39 17.75
CA GLU A 195 4.00 24.40 19.22
C GLU A 195 2.72 24.01 19.99
N ALA A 196 1.89 23.14 19.42
CA ALA A 196 0.58 22.78 19.94
C ALA A 196 0.68 21.66 20.98
N ARG A 197 -0.22 21.66 21.98
CA ARG A 197 -0.20 20.68 23.08
C ARG A 197 -1.57 20.13 23.42
N ASN A 198 -1.66 18.83 23.68
CA ASN A 198 -2.90 18.17 24.07
C ASN A 198 -4.02 18.41 23.04
N ILE A 199 -3.81 17.86 21.84
CA ILE A 199 -4.69 18.03 20.68
C ILE A 199 -5.31 16.68 20.34
N GLU A 200 -6.61 16.69 20.07
CA GLU A 200 -7.34 15.51 19.60
C GLU A 200 -8.04 15.82 18.28
N LEU A 201 -7.76 15.01 17.26
CA LEU A 201 -8.48 14.98 16.00
C LEU A 201 -9.20 13.63 15.91
N ASP A 202 -10.53 13.63 15.84
CA ASP A 202 -11.33 12.40 15.71
C ASP A 202 -12.30 12.47 14.53
N GLY A 203 -12.15 11.55 13.57
CA GLY A 203 -13.12 11.25 12.53
C GLY A 203 -13.05 12.12 11.27
N ILE A 204 -12.43 13.29 11.35
CA ILE A 204 -12.42 14.26 10.24
C ILE A 204 -11.70 13.74 9.00
N THR A 205 -12.09 14.27 7.84
CA THR A 205 -11.41 13.99 6.57
C THR A 205 -10.69 15.24 6.08
N CYS A 206 -9.46 15.08 5.63
CA CYS A 206 -8.64 16.10 5.03
C CYS A 206 -8.34 15.70 3.58
N ILE A 207 -8.59 16.60 2.63
CA ILE A 207 -8.32 16.39 1.21
C ILE A 207 -7.45 17.53 0.70
N THR A 208 -6.23 17.21 0.27
CA THR A 208 -5.28 18.19 -0.27
C THR A 208 -5.21 18.07 -1.78
N ARG A 209 -5.65 19.13 -2.47
CA ARG A 209 -5.61 19.24 -3.94
C ARG A 209 -4.46 20.12 -4.43
N SER A 210 -3.91 20.95 -3.55
CA SER A 210 -2.78 21.82 -3.86
C SER A 210 -1.44 21.08 -3.77
N ARG A 211 -0.37 21.75 -4.25
CA ARG A 211 1.00 21.28 -4.03
C ARG A 211 1.46 21.58 -2.60
N SER A 212 1.04 20.73 -1.66
CA SER A 212 1.32 20.88 -0.24
C SER A 212 1.27 19.55 0.51
N TRP A 213 1.95 19.49 1.64
CA TRP A 213 1.82 18.43 2.62
C TRP A 213 0.45 18.50 3.32
N GLN A 214 -0.10 17.36 3.68
CA GLN A 214 -1.49 17.27 4.17
C GLN A 214 -1.60 17.72 5.62
N ILE A 215 -0.83 17.10 6.52
CA ILE A 215 -0.80 17.41 7.94
C ILE A 215 0.65 17.71 8.32
N GLN A 216 0.94 18.96 8.66
CA GLN A 216 2.29 19.35 9.09
C GLN A 216 2.30 19.75 10.56
N MET A 217 3.26 19.24 11.30
CA MET A 217 3.48 19.54 12.71
C MET A 217 4.89 20.07 12.92
N LYS A 218 5.01 21.18 13.66
CA LYS A 218 6.29 21.69 14.16
C LYS A 218 6.22 21.78 15.68
N ASP A 219 7.16 21.14 16.36
CA ASP A 219 7.37 21.20 17.81
C ASP A 219 6.13 20.96 18.67
N SER A 220 5.18 20.19 18.15
CA SER A 220 3.90 19.88 18.80
C SER A 220 3.95 18.53 19.51
N ARG A 221 3.25 18.41 20.66
CA ARG A 221 3.30 17.23 21.55
C ARG A 221 1.95 16.86 22.15
N HIS A 222 1.77 15.59 22.51
CA HIS A 222 0.52 15.03 23.04
C HIS A 222 -0.62 15.17 22.05
N ILE A 223 -0.48 14.49 20.92
CA ILE A 223 -1.38 14.60 19.77
C ILE A 223 -2.08 13.25 19.57
N GLY A 224 -3.41 13.25 19.59
CA GLY A 224 -4.25 12.10 19.24
C GLY A 224 -4.89 12.30 17.87
N ILE A 225 -4.74 11.31 16.98
CA ILE A 225 -5.31 11.29 15.64
C ILE A 225 -6.09 9.98 15.48
N TYR A 226 -7.41 10.04 15.60
CA TYR A 226 -8.28 8.88 15.66
C TYR A 226 -9.27 8.90 14.51
N ASN A 227 -9.41 7.80 13.77
CA ASN A 227 -10.38 7.73 12.67
C ASN A 227 -10.26 8.87 11.62
N VAL A 228 -9.08 9.48 11.50
CA VAL A 228 -8.81 10.56 10.56
C VAL A 228 -8.49 9.98 9.18
N LYS A 229 -8.90 10.69 8.15
CA LYS A 229 -8.62 10.31 6.76
C LYS A 229 -7.92 11.46 6.06
N ALA A 230 -6.71 11.25 5.58
CA ALA A 230 -5.96 12.25 4.82
C ALA A 230 -5.73 11.73 3.39
N ILE A 231 -6.16 12.51 2.40
CA ILE A 231 -6.03 12.17 0.98
C ILE A 231 -5.34 13.31 0.24
N GLY A 232 -4.14 13.08 -0.27
CA GLY A 232 -3.45 13.90 -1.25
C GLY A 232 -3.81 13.42 -2.66
N GLY A 233 -4.36 14.31 -3.48
CA GLY A 233 -4.69 14.01 -4.87
C GLY A 233 -4.38 15.17 -5.81
N ASN A 234 -3.24 15.09 -6.48
CA ASN A 234 -2.92 15.94 -7.62
C ASN A 234 -1.95 15.19 -8.55
N PRO A 235 -2.37 14.81 -9.77
CA PRO A 235 -1.51 14.04 -10.69
C PRO A 235 -0.25 14.79 -11.14
N ASN A 236 -0.23 16.12 -10.98
CA ASN A 236 0.92 16.96 -11.31
C ASN A 236 1.82 17.22 -10.10
N ASP A 237 1.52 16.63 -8.94
CA ASP A 237 2.28 16.85 -7.73
C ASP A 237 2.68 15.55 -7.02
N ALA A 238 3.99 15.40 -6.85
CA ALA A 238 4.53 14.33 -6.03
C ALA A 238 4.50 14.68 -4.54
N ASN A 239 4.58 15.96 -4.18
CA ASN A 239 4.90 16.45 -2.83
C ASN A 239 3.66 16.62 -1.93
N GLN A 240 2.91 15.54 -1.75
CA GLN A 240 1.73 15.51 -0.87
C GLN A 240 1.89 14.47 0.23
N ASP A 241 2.89 14.69 1.08
CA ASP A 241 3.17 13.92 2.29
C ASP A 241 1.91 13.84 3.18
N GLY A 242 1.74 12.72 3.89
CA GLY A 242 0.59 12.47 4.76
C GLY A 242 0.70 13.24 6.08
N ILE A 243 1.66 12.86 6.92
CA ILE A 243 2.00 13.55 8.17
C ILE A 243 3.49 13.81 8.24
N ASP A 244 3.86 15.05 8.55
CA ASP A 244 5.24 15.51 8.72
C ASP A 244 5.52 15.99 10.14
N TRP A 245 6.50 15.38 10.81
CA TRP A 245 7.05 15.85 12.08
C TRP A 245 8.32 16.66 11.84
N LEU A 246 8.18 17.98 11.91
CA LEU A 246 9.28 18.95 11.96
C LEU A 246 9.72 19.22 13.41
N GLY A 247 9.95 18.14 14.17
CA GLY A 247 10.19 18.17 15.62
C GLY A 247 8.93 17.85 16.44
N GLY A 248 9.12 17.41 17.69
CA GLY A 248 8.03 17.12 18.63
C GLY A 248 7.76 15.62 18.81
N GLY A 249 6.49 15.22 18.76
CA GLY A 249 6.08 13.82 18.85
C GLY A 249 5.02 13.59 19.92
N ASP A 250 5.18 12.56 20.76
CA ASP A 250 4.15 12.11 21.73
C ASP A 250 2.79 11.99 21.02
N THR A 251 2.78 11.30 19.88
CA THR A 251 1.67 11.24 18.94
C THR A 251 1.11 9.82 18.89
N ASN A 252 -0.20 9.68 19.05
CA ASN A 252 -0.91 8.43 18.85
C ASN A 252 -1.84 8.55 17.65
N ILE A 253 -1.71 7.63 16.70
CA ILE A 253 -2.56 7.54 15.50
C ILE A 253 -3.25 6.20 15.53
N SER A 254 -4.59 6.17 15.49
CA SER A 254 -5.31 4.90 15.38
C SER A 254 -6.52 4.94 14.46
N ASN A 255 -6.88 3.78 13.92
CA ASN A 255 -8.04 3.58 13.05
C ASN A 255 -8.07 4.56 11.85
N SER A 256 -6.94 5.00 11.33
CA SER A 256 -6.88 6.09 10.36
C SER A 256 -6.63 5.59 8.92
N PHE A 257 -6.78 6.48 7.94
CA PHE A 257 -6.45 6.19 6.54
C PHE A 257 -5.64 7.32 5.94
N PHE A 258 -4.53 6.98 5.32
CA PHE A 258 -3.68 7.97 4.65
C PHE A 258 -3.41 7.53 3.22
N ARG A 259 -3.76 8.41 2.27
CA ARG A 259 -3.32 8.36 0.88
C ARG A 259 -2.43 9.57 0.62
N ALA A 260 -1.14 9.35 0.46
CA ALA A 260 -0.17 10.38 0.09
C ALA A 260 0.21 10.28 -1.39
N SER A 261 0.78 11.34 -1.95
CA SER A 261 1.54 11.23 -3.20
C SER A 261 3.01 10.93 -2.93
N ASP A 262 3.57 11.47 -1.84
CA ASP A 262 4.93 11.23 -1.35
C ASP A 262 4.91 10.30 -0.11
N ASP A 263 5.71 10.58 0.92
CA ASP A 263 5.72 9.83 2.17
C ASP A 263 4.38 9.87 2.89
N VAL A 264 3.94 8.73 3.40
CA VAL A 264 2.76 8.70 4.26
C VAL A 264 3.08 9.29 5.65
N PHE A 265 4.22 8.90 6.24
CA PHE A 265 4.69 9.37 7.54
C PHE A 265 6.16 9.83 7.44
N ALA A 266 6.43 11.12 7.62
CA ALA A 266 7.75 11.70 7.45
C ALA A 266 8.30 12.31 8.76
N LEU A 267 9.46 11.82 9.22
CA LEU A 267 10.16 12.35 10.38
C LEU A 267 11.36 13.16 9.88
N GLN A 268 11.28 14.49 10.02
CA GLN A 268 12.26 15.40 9.42
C GLN A 268 13.02 16.24 10.46
N GLY A 269 12.47 16.42 11.66
CA GLY A 269 13.03 17.22 12.75
C GLY A 269 13.00 18.73 12.51
N ASN A 270 13.19 19.19 11.28
CA ASN A 270 12.99 20.57 10.82
C ASN A 270 12.95 20.63 9.28
N TRP A 271 12.27 21.64 8.71
CA TRP A 271 12.33 21.97 7.29
C TRP A 271 12.16 23.47 7.00
N ASP A 272 13.25 24.23 7.11
CA ASP A 272 13.23 25.69 6.91
C ASP A 272 13.54 26.14 5.46
N GLY A 273 13.89 25.21 4.57
CA GLY A 273 14.06 25.46 3.14
C GLY A 273 15.16 24.64 2.48
N TYR A 274 15.21 24.67 1.14
CA TYR A 274 16.11 23.84 0.32
C TYR A 274 17.55 24.38 0.19
N ASP A 275 17.79 25.64 0.54
CA ASP A 275 19.16 26.18 0.55
C ASP A 275 20.02 25.42 1.56
N LEU A 276 21.27 25.14 1.20
CA LEU A 276 22.16 24.32 2.02
C LEU A 276 22.31 24.82 3.46
N ALA A 277 22.31 26.14 3.66
CA ALA A 277 22.38 26.76 4.98
C ALA A 277 21.13 26.46 5.83
N LEU A 278 19.94 26.46 5.21
CA LEU A 278 18.65 26.18 5.87
C LEU A 278 18.48 24.68 6.13
N MET A 279 18.85 23.82 5.18
CA MET A 279 18.82 22.36 5.34
C MET A 279 19.68 21.86 6.50
N ARG A 280 20.76 22.57 6.82
CA ARG A 280 21.71 22.23 7.89
C ARG A 280 21.34 22.78 9.26
N ILE A 281 20.27 23.58 9.37
CA ILE A 281 19.78 24.01 10.67
C ILE A 281 19.34 22.76 11.44
N PRO A 282 19.94 22.49 12.62
CA PRO A 282 19.54 21.33 13.42
C PRO A 282 18.05 21.36 13.73
N GLY A 283 17.39 20.24 13.51
CA GLY A 283 16.00 20.06 13.90
C GLY A 283 15.88 19.60 15.34
N HIS A 284 14.66 19.69 15.86
CA HIS A 284 14.35 19.14 17.16
C HIS A 284 14.05 17.64 17.06
N ASP A 285 14.21 16.95 18.19
CA ASP A 285 14.00 15.52 18.24
C ASP A 285 12.53 15.16 17.95
N VAL A 286 12.34 14.01 17.29
CA VAL A 286 11.02 13.43 17.03
C VAL A 286 10.90 12.10 17.78
N THR A 287 10.04 12.05 18.79
CA THR A 287 10.01 10.90 19.72
C THR A 287 8.60 10.44 20.08
N ASN A 288 8.45 9.17 20.45
CA ASN A 288 7.22 8.59 21.01
C ASN A 288 6.04 8.68 20.02
N ILE A 289 6.18 7.99 18.90
CA ILE A 289 5.15 7.90 17.87
C ILE A 289 4.55 6.50 17.91
N THR A 290 3.25 6.39 18.10
CA THR A 290 2.51 5.13 18.01
C THR A 290 1.48 5.22 16.89
N ILE A 291 1.48 4.26 15.98
CA ILE A 291 0.53 4.17 14.87
C ILE A 291 -0.07 2.76 14.87
N GLU A 292 -1.38 2.67 15.02
CA GLU A 292 -2.07 1.39 15.08
C GLU A 292 -3.35 1.37 14.23
N ASP A 293 -3.81 0.18 13.86
CA ASP A 293 -5.10 -0.03 13.15
C ASP A 293 -5.28 0.84 11.89
N THR A 294 -4.19 1.15 11.17
CA THR A 294 -4.17 2.21 10.16
C THR A 294 -3.89 1.65 8.76
N ILE A 295 -4.55 2.24 7.77
CA ILE A 295 -4.36 1.92 6.35
C ILE A 295 -3.49 3.01 5.73
N ALA A 296 -2.42 2.60 5.04
CA ALA A 296 -1.48 3.49 4.39
C ALA A 296 -1.38 3.19 2.89
N SER A 297 -1.32 4.25 2.08
CA SER A 297 -1.18 4.19 0.65
C SER A 297 -0.39 5.38 0.12
N THR A 298 0.54 5.14 -0.80
CA THR A 298 1.19 6.21 -1.55
C THR A 298 1.35 5.85 -3.02
N SER A 299 1.29 6.85 -3.91
CA SER A 299 1.47 6.65 -5.35
C SER A 299 2.92 6.72 -5.82
N ILE A 300 3.83 7.35 -5.07
CA ILE A 300 5.20 7.60 -5.54
C ILE A 300 6.23 7.11 -4.55
N SER A 301 6.05 7.34 -3.24
CA SER A 301 7.17 7.24 -2.29
C SER A 301 7.00 6.24 -1.15
N ASN A 302 7.37 6.58 0.09
CA ASN A 302 7.48 5.63 1.19
C ASN A 302 6.24 5.55 2.06
N THR A 303 6.09 4.45 2.79
CA THR A 303 5.13 4.44 3.91
C THR A 303 5.67 5.26 5.07
N ILE A 304 6.93 5.07 5.45
CA ILE A 304 7.61 5.93 6.40
C ILE A 304 8.98 6.34 5.88
N ARG A 305 9.28 7.64 5.98
CA ARG A 305 10.61 8.20 5.75
C ARG A 305 11.15 8.81 7.03
N VAL A 306 12.42 8.52 7.31
CA VAL A 306 13.18 9.16 8.38
C VAL A 306 14.38 9.86 7.78
N ALA A 307 14.50 11.15 8.14
CA ALA A 307 15.55 12.04 7.69
C ALA A 307 15.54 12.34 6.18
N TRP A 308 16.43 13.28 5.83
CA TRP A 308 16.76 13.68 4.47
C TRP A 308 18.25 14.06 4.44
N PRO A 309 18.94 14.00 3.29
CA PRO A 309 20.26 14.57 3.12
C PRO A 309 20.46 15.91 3.85
N GLN A 310 21.57 16.04 4.58
CA GLN A 310 21.98 17.23 5.35
C GLN A 310 21.22 17.50 6.66
N LYS A 311 20.12 16.79 6.95
CA LYS A 311 19.34 17.01 8.19
C LYS A 311 20.09 16.55 9.42
N THR A 312 19.90 17.24 10.54
CA THR A 312 20.50 16.87 11.83
C THR A 312 19.44 16.89 12.92
N PHE A 313 19.00 15.73 13.42
CA PHE A 313 18.05 15.58 14.53
C PHE A 313 18.08 14.13 15.06
N ASN A 314 17.57 13.87 16.26
CA ASN A 314 17.40 12.49 16.73
C ASN A 314 15.94 12.03 16.61
N SER A 315 15.74 10.73 16.50
CA SER A 315 14.41 10.15 16.64
C SER A 315 14.42 8.80 17.34
N ALA A 316 13.40 8.57 18.16
CA ALA A 316 13.31 7.37 18.99
C ALA A 316 11.87 6.97 19.34
N HIS A 317 11.67 5.68 19.64
CA HIS A 317 10.40 5.13 20.12
C HIS A 317 9.27 5.29 19.10
N VAL A 318 9.47 4.73 17.91
CA VAL A 318 8.50 4.74 16.81
C VAL A 318 7.93 3.33 16.65
N HIS A 319 6.67 3.16 17.03
CA HIS A 319 5.99 1.88 17.01
C HIS A 319 4.83 1.92 16.02
N MET A 320 4.79 0.95 15.10
CA MET A 320 3.64 0.74 14.24
C MET A 320 3.13 -0.69 14.39
N SER A 321 1.83 -0.84 14.58
CA SER A 321 1.22 -2.16 14.66
C SER A 321 -0.12 -2.27 13.96
N ASN A 322 -0.48 -3.48 13.50
CA ASN A 322 -1.75 -3.70 12.80
C ASN A 322 -1.96 -2.72 11.62
N MET A 323 -0.97 -2.64 10.72
CA MET A 323 -1.01 -1.78 9.52
C MET A 323 -1.44 -2.53 8.26
N ASP A 324 -2.33 -1.94 7.46
CA ASP A 324 -2.56 -2.39 6.07
C ASP A 324 -1.86 -1.40 5.14
N VAL A 325 -0.75 -1.79 4.55
CA VAL A 325 -0.01 -0.99 3.57
C VAL A 325 -0.44 -1.47 2.19
N ILE A 326 -1.50 -0.84 1.69
CA ILE A 326 -2.17 -1.27 0.46
C ILE A 326 -1.36 -0.89 -0.78
N HIS A 327 -0.64 0.24 -0.74
CA HIS A 327 0.26 0.68 -1.80
C HIS A 327 1.50 1.37 -1.23
N THR A 328 2.69 0.91 -1.60
CA THR A 328 3.92 1.74 -1.53
C THR A 328 4.23 2.30 -2.90
N GLY A 329 5.03 3.35 -2.92
CA GLY A 329 5.57 3.93 -4.13
C GLY A 329 6.55 3.00 -4.83
N PHE A 330 6.53 3.00 -6.17
CA PHE A 330 7.45 2.21 -6.98
C PHE A 330 8.49 3.13 -7.61
N GLY A 331 9.75 2.86 -7.31
CA GLY A 331 10.89 3.63 -7.78
C GLY A 331 11.82 3.97 -6.63
N GLY A 332 12.48 5.12 -6.72
CA GLY A 332 13.40 5.58 -5.72
C GLY A 332 14.06 6.89 -6.11
N CYS A 333 14.70 7.48 -5.12
CA CYS A 333 15.69 8.54 -5.30
C CYS A 333 17.07 7.89 -5.33
N LYS A 334 17.98 8.29 -4.43
CA LYS A 334 19.29 7.62 -4.29
C LYS A 334 19.17 6.16 -3.83
N VAL A 335 18.13 5.87 -3.05
CA VAL A 335 17.75 4.53 -2.62
C VAL A 335 16.32 4.22 -3.10
N PRO A 336 15.96 2.94 -3.24
CA PRO A 336 14.61 2.55 -3.57
C PRO A 336 13.61 3.02 -2.51
N PHE A 337 12.39 3.34 -2.93
CA PHE A 337 11.29 3.53 -2.00
C PHE A 337 10.93 2.23 -1.29
N ALA A 338 10.42 2.36 -0.08
CA ALA A 338 10.18 1.23 0.81
C ALA A 338 8.96 1.42 1.72
N PHE A 339 8.59 0.34 2.40
CA PHE A 339 7.80 0.48 3.61
C PHE A 339 8.55 1.36 4.63
N PHE A 340 9.82 1.05 4.93
CA PHE A 340 10.66 1.89 5.80
C PHE A 340 11.92 2.43 5.10
N GLU A 341 11.96 3.73 4.85
CA GLU A 341 13.15 4.40 4.31
C GLU A 341 13.79 5.31 5.37
N LEU A 342 15.11 5.21 5.52
CA LEU A 342 15.92 6.18 6.23
C LEU A 342 17.06 6.63 5.31
N TRP A 343 16.99 7.87 4.84
CA TRP A 343 17.98 8.42 3.90
C TRP A 343 18.55 9.74 4.40
N ALA A 344 19.78 9.70 4.91
CA ALA A 344 20.48 10.90 5.39
C ALA A 344 21.79 11.20 4.65
N ASP A 345 22.27 10.28 3.81
CA ASP A 345 23.44 10.52 2.99
C ASP A 345 23.31 11.81 2.13
N PRO A 346 24.38 12.63 1.98
CA PRO A 346 25.77 12.35 2.41
C PRO A 346 26.16 12.90 3.79
N GLU A 347 25.45 13.90 4.30
CA GLU A 347 25.91 14.69 5.47
C GLU A 347 24.87 14.79 6.59
N GLY A 348 23.75 14.06 6.48
CA GLY A 348 22.78 13.97 7.55
C GLY A 348 23.35 13.27 8.78
N LYS A 349 22.84 13.63 9.96
CA LYS A 349 23.35 13.24 11.28
C LYS A 349 22.19 13.05 12.26
N GLY A 350 22.43 12.25 13.28
CA GLY A 350 21.43 11.97 14.31
C GLY A 350 21.60 10.58 14.88
N SER A 351 20.99 10.34 16.03
CA SER A 351 20.73 8.97 16.51
C SER A 351 19.30 8.60 16.17
N HIS A 352 19.11 7.46 15.51
CA HIS A 352 17.79 6.92 15.18
C HIS A 352 17.68 5.51 15.78
N THR A 353 16.80 5.33 16.78
CA THR A 353 16.72 4.07 17.54
C THR A 353 15.30 3.68 17.96
N ASP A 354 15.11 2.41 18.33
CA ASP A 354 13.85 1.85 18.85
C ASP A 354 12.67 2.04 17.90
N TYR A 355 12.83 1.51 16.68
CA TYR A 355 11.77 1.40 15.69
C TYR A 355 11.20 -0.01 15.74
N ARG A 356 9.89 -0.14 15.91
CA ARG A 356 9.22 -1.45 15.99
C ARG A 356 8.03 -1.48 15.06
N PHE A 357 8.07 -2.38 14.09
CA PHE A 357 6.99 -2.62 13.15
C PHE A 357 6.47 -4.04 13.38
N SER A 358 5.18 -4.18 13.64
CA SER A 358 4.57 -5.50 13.89
C SER A 358 3.20 -5.65 13.26
N ASP A 359 2.84 -6.85 12.79
CA ASP A 359 1.50 -7.10 12.21
C ASP A 359 1.20 -6.14 11.03
N VAL A 360 2.03 -6.22 9.99
CA VAL A 360 1.93 -5.36 8.81
C VAL A 360 1.65 -6.20 7.59
N ARG A 361 0.61 -5.85 6.84
CA ARG A 361 0.24 -6.51 5.59
C ARG A 361 0.62 -5.61 4.42
N LEU A 362 1.56 -6.08 3.60
CA LEU A 362 2.04 -5.40 2.40
C LEU A 362 1.33 -5.97 1.19
N GLU A 363 0.63 -5.15 0.42
CA GLU A 363 -0.14 -5.61 -0.73
C GLU A 363 0.62 -5.36 -2.03
N ASP A 364 0.64 -4.11 -2.50
CA ASP A 364 1.49 -3.65 -3.61
C ASP A 364 2.65 -2.83 -3.06
N TRP A 365 3.84 -3.42 -3.05
CA TRP A 365 4.99 -2.87 -2.35
C TRP A 365 6.30 -3.03 -3.13
N TYR A 366 7.25 -2.13 -2.92
CA TYR A 366 8.49 -2.06 -3.68
C TYR A 366 9.67 -2.73 -2.97
N ALA A 367 10.02 -2.24 -1.78
CA ALA A 367 11.04 -2.80 -0.89
C ALA A 367 10.57 -2.79 0.57
N LEU A 368 11.11 -3.68 1.41
CA LEU A 368 10.75 -3.72 2.83
C LEU A 368 11.38 -2.56 3.60
N PHE A 369 12.68 -2.36 3.42
CA PHE A 369 13.40 -1.23 4.01
C PHE A 369 14.57 -0.76 3.13
N ASN A 370 14.97 0.50 3.27
CA ASN A 370 16.23 1.03 2.76
C ASN A 370 16.83 2.00 3.77
N ILE A 371 18.10 1.79 4.12
CA ILE A 371 18.79 2.62 5.13
C ILE A 371 20.14 3.06 4.58
N ASP A 372 20.35 4.37 4.46
CA ASP A 372 21.61 4.99 4.06
C ASP A 372 21.97 6.14 5.02
N GLN A 373 22.71 5.78 6.08
CA GLN A 373 23.14 6.69 7.16
C GLN A 373 24.68 6.71 7.29
N PRO A 374 25.38 7.67 6.66
CA PRO A 374 26.84 7.74 6.74
C PRO A 374 27.38 8.24 8.09
N ASN A 375 26.59 8.97 8.88
CA ASN A 375 27.01 9.60 10.13
C ASN A 375 25.96 9.39 11.24
N PRO A 376 26.33 9.49 12.52
CA PRO A 376 26.10 8.53 13.63
C PRO A 376 24.82 7.66 13.66
N SER A 377 24.82 6.75 14.64
CA SER A 377 24.24 5.40 14.61
C SER A 377 22.72 5.24 14.38
N VAL A 378 22.35 4.39 13.42
CA VAL A 378 21.03 3.75 13.34
C VAL A 378 21.07 2.43 14.09
N ARG A 379 20.20 2.26 15.10
CA ARG A 379 20.17 1.09 16.00
C ARG A 379 18.74 0.59 16.22
N ASP A 380 18.63 -0.65 16.69
CA ASP A 380 17.41 -1.21 17.28
C ASP A 380 16.14 -1.03 16.42
N ILE A 381 16.18 -1.56 15.19
CA ILE A 381 15.03 -1.57 14.28
C ILE A 381 14.53 -3.02 14.16
N ALA A 382 13.30 -3.25 14.58
CA ALA A 382 12.67 -4.57 14.58
C ALA A 382 11.47 -4.60 13.63
N PHE A 383 11.48 -5.56 12.70
CA PHE A 383 10.35 -5.92 11.86
C PHE A 383 9.88 -7.30 12.28
N LYS A 384 8.67 -7.38 12.82
CA LYS A 384 8.08 -8.63 13.28
C LYS A 384 6.79 -8.87 12.51
N ASP A 385 6.55 -10.08 12.02
CA ASP A 385 5.23 -10.45 11.50
C ASP A 385 4.76 -9.48 10.37
N ILE A 386 5.63 -9.25 9.39
CA ILE A 386 5.33 -8.47 8.17
C ILE A 386 5.02 -9.44 7.04
N TRP A 387 3.86 -9.36 6.38
CA TRP A 387 3.46 -10.34 5.35
C TRP A 387 3.16 -9.70 4.00
N ALA A 388 3.67 -10.32 2.93
CA ALA A 388 3.27 -10.02 1.56
C ALA A 388 1.94 -10.71 1.22
N MET A 389 0.92 -9.93 0.89
CA MET A 389 -0.45 -10.40 0.68
C MET A 389 -0.74 -10.77 -0.78
N ASP A 390 0.00 -10.20 -1.72
CA ASP A 390 -0.12 -10.53 -3.13
C ASP A 390 1.19 -10.41 -3.88
N SER A 391 1.74 -9.20 -3.95
CA SER A 391 2.91 -8.89 -4.79
C SER A 391 4.22 -9.33 -4.14
N PRO A 392 5.22 -9.81 -4.91
CA PRO A 392 6.58 -9.96 -4.38
C PRO A 392 7.20 -8.59 -4.13
N ALA A 393 8.30 -8.55 -3.37
CA ALA A 393 9.19 -7.39 -3.37
C ALA A 393 9.66 -7.13 -4.80
N MET A 394 9.59 -5.88 -5.25
CA MET A 394 10.06 -5.50 -6.59
C MET A 394 11.59 -5.36 -6.64
N VAL A 395 12.21 -4.94 -5.54
CA VAL A 395 13.68 -4.78 -5.42
C VAL A 395 14.18 -5.22 -4.04
N ALA A 396 15.47 -5.55 -3.95
CA ALA A 396 16.09 -5.93 -2.68
C ALA A 396 16.29 -4.71 -1.75
N PRO A 397 16.13 -4.88 -0.42
CA PRO A 397 16.51 -3.89 0.58
C PRO A 397 18.01 -3.53 0.52
N ILE A 398 18.35 -2.29 0.85
CA ILE A 398 19.73 -1.77 0.92
C ILE A 398 20.06 -1.30 2.34
N LEU A 399 21.25 -1.66 2.84
CA LEU A 399 21.82 -1.14 4.08
C LEU A 399 23.22 -0.56 3.85
N LYS A 400 23.41 0.70 4.25
CA LYS A 400 24.66 1.44 4.11
C LYS A 400 24.94 2.31 5.34
N GLY A 401 26.22 2.39 5.69
CA GLY A 401 26.74 3.26 6.75
C GLY A 401 26.71 2.63 8.14
N ASP A 402 26.66 3.47 9.18
CA ASP A 402 26.74 3.06 10.59
C ASP A 402 25.38 2.52 11.10
N VAL A 403 25.00 1.35 10.60
CA VAL A 403 23.72 0.68 10.88
C VAL A 403 23.98 -0.68 11.53
N SER A 404 23.29 -0.96 12.65
CA SER A 404 23.29 -2.28 13.30
C SER A 404 22.02 -2.49 14.12
N GLY A 405 21.78 -3.73 14.59
CA GLY A 405 20.57 -4.04 15.38
C GLY A 405 19.28 -4.12 14.55
N ILE A 406 19.39 -4.39 13.25
CA ILE A 406 18.22 -4.66 12.40
C ILE A 406 17.80 -6.12 12.59
N THR A 407 16.55 -6.36 13.00
CA THR A 407 16.01 -7.71 13.25
C THR A 407 14.75 -7.95 12.43
N LEU A 408 14.67 -9.11 11.77
CA LEU A 408 13.51 -9.58 11.01
C LEU A 408 12.99 -10.88 11.67
N THR A 409 11.83 -10.85 12.33
CA THR A 409 11.27 -12.03 13.02
C THR A 409 9.93 -12.41 12.41
N GLY A 410 9.87 -13.55 11.72
CA GLY A 410 8.62 -14.01 11.08
C GLY A 410 8.07 -13.09 9.98
N SER A 411 8.87 -12.11 9.59
CA SER A 411 8.62 -11.23 8.47
C SER A 411 8.90 -11.98 7.18
N THR A 412 7.92 -12.02 6.29
CA THR A 412 8.09 -12.58 4.98
C THR A 412 9.07 -11.72 4.19
N GLU A 413 10.19 -12.31 3.83
CA GLU A 413 10.89 -11.95 2.59
C GLU A 413 10.21 -12.65 1.39
N GLN A 414 8.99 -13.20 1.51
CA GLN A 414 8.28 -14.08 0.55
C GLN A 414 7.89 -13.44 -0.81
N GLY A 415 8.60 -12.41 -1.24
CA GLY A 415 8.76 -12.12 -2.66
C GLY A 415 10.10 -12.59 -3.24
N TYR A 416 11.00 -13.08 -2.39
CA TYR A 416 12.43 -13.15 -2.69
C TYR A 416 13.12 -14.24 -1.86
N GLU A 417 12.84 -15.52 -2.14
CA GLU A 417 13.84 -16.57 -1.89
C GLU A 417 15.07 -16.26 -2.78
N GLY A 418 15.98 -15.39 -2.30
CA GLY A 418 17.24 -15.07 -3.00
C GLY A 418 17.76 -13.63 -2.97
N ALA A 419 17.03 -12.62 -2.45
CA ALA A 419 17.56 -11.25 -2.32
C ALA A 419 18.10 -11.20 -0.93
N ALA A 420 19.36 -11.61 -0.80
CA ALA A 420 20.09 -11.10 0.33
C ALA A 420 19.99 -9.58 0.31
N THR A 421 19.59 -8.98 1.44
CA THR A 421 19.74 -7.54 1.67
C THR A 421 21.11 -7.10 1.16
N ALA A 422 21.14 -6.07 0.32
CA ALA A 422 22.37 -5.50 -0.19
C ALA A 422 23.04 -4.69 0.93
N VAL A 423 23.98 -5.32 1.63
CA VAL A 423 24.72 -4.72 2.75
C VAL A 423 26.07 -4.20 2.27
N ALA A 424 26.30 -2.90 2.40
CA ALA A 424 27.60 -2.30 2.08
C ALA A 424 28.70 -2.72 3.05
N GLU A 425 29.95 -2.57 2.60
CA GLU A 425 31.12 -2.86 3.42
C GLU A 425 31.12 -2.03 4.71
N GLY A 426 31.38 -2.69 5.85
CA GLY A 426 31.37 -2.06 7.17
C GLY A 426 30.00 -1.94 7.84
N THR A 427 28.90 -2.25 7.14
CA THR A 427 27.55 -2.26 7.71
C THR A 427 27.19 -3.65 8.28
N ALA A 428 26.50 -3.71 9.42
CA ALA A 428 26.08 -4.98 10.02
C ALA A 428 24.92 -5.59 9.22
N ARG A 429 24.93 -6.93 9.08
CA ARG A 429 23.82 -7.66 8.46
C ARG A 429 22.61 -7.72 9.40
N PRO A 430 21.37 -7.77 8.86
CA PRO A 430 20.20 -8.06 9.67
C PRO A 430 20.29 -9.43 10.34
N VAL A 431 19.71 -9.53 11.53
CA VAL A 431 19.43 -10.81 12.19
C VAL A 431 18.07 -11.29 11.70
N VAL A 432 18.02 -12.49 11.11
CA VAL A 432 16.78 -13.09 10.62
C VAL A 432 16.39 -14.25 11.52
N GLU A 433 15.19 -14.18 12.08
CA GLU A 433 14.60 -15.15 12.98
C GLU A 433 13.32 -15.73 12.37
N ALA A 434 13.10 -17.02 12.62
CA ALA A 434 11.92 -17.71 12.10
C ALA A 434 10.63 -17.20 12.77
N ALA A 435 9.54 -17.22 12.00
CA ALA A 435 8.20 -16.99 12.54
C ALA A 435 7.85 -18.05 13.59
N THR A 436 7.12 -17.66 14.63
CA THR A 436 6.52 -18.62 15.57
C THR A 436 5.39 -19.41 14.91
N ILE A 437 4.65 -18.78 13.99
CA ILE A 437 3.53 -19.37 13.26
C ILE A 437 3.93 -19.60 11.79
N LYS A 438 3.74 -20.82 11.29
CA LYS A 438 4.03 -21.16 9.89
C LYS A 438 2.75 -21.21 9.08
N ALA A 439 2.29 -20.06 8.60
CA ALA A 439 1.07 -19.95 7.82
C ALA A 439 1.14 -20.55 6.38
N HIS A 440 2.02 -21.51 6.09
CA HIS A 440 2.10 -22.16 4.77
C HIS A 440 0.97 -23.18 4.56
N PHE A 441 0.63 -23.48 3.31
CA PHE A 441 -0.36 -24.49 2.97
C PHE A 441 -0.07 -25.21 1.66
N SER A 442 -0.68 -26.39 1.53
CA SER A 442 -0.74 -27.14 0.28
C SER A 442 -2.17 -27.26 -0.23
N TYR A 443 -2.32 -27.47 -1.54
CA TYR A 443 -3.61 -27.73 -2.16
C TYR A 443 -3.54 -28.88 -3.17
N THR A 444 -4.71 -29.34 -3.62
CA THR A 444 -4.82 -30.44 -4.59
C THR A 444 -4.06 -30.11 -5.87
N ALA A 445 -3.05 -30.93 -6.21
CA ALA A 445 -2.31 -30.79 -7.47
C ALA A 445 -3.16 -31.17 -8.69
N GLY A 446 -2.71 -30.77 -9.88
CA GLY A 446 -3.38 -31.07 -11.13
C GLY A 446 -4.21 -29.91 -11.68
N LEU A 447 -4.95 -30.20 -12.74
CA LEU A 447 -5.82 -29.22 -13.41
C LEU A 447 -7.07 -28.94 -12.55
N LEU A 448 -7.15 -27.71 -12.05
CA LEU A 448 -8.28 -27.23 -11.25
C LEU A 448 -9.32 -26.56 -12.15
N LYS A 449 -10.60 -26.86 -11.89
CA LYS A 449 -11.74 -26.38 -12.68
C LYS A 449 -12.80 -25.74 -11.80
N PRO A 450 -13.57 -24.77 -12.32
CA PRO A 450 -14.71 -24.22 -11.61
C PRO A 450 -15.69 -25.33 -11.22
N LYS A 451 -16.38 -25.14 -10.08
CA LYS A 451 -17.43 -26.05 -9.59
C LYS A 451 -16.93 -27.47 -9.26
N ARG A 452 -15.61 -27.64 -9.07
CA ARG A 452 -14.99 -28.87 -8.59
C ARG A 452 -14.30 -28.61 -7.25
N PRO A 453 -14.37 -29.56 -6.30
CA PRO A 453 -13.75 -29.39 -5.00
C PRO A 453 -12.22 -29.44 -5.11
N VAL A 454 -11.56 -28.51 -4.42
CA VAL A 454 -10.11 -28.44 -4.22
C VAL A 454 -9.87 -28.60 -2.73
N ALA A 455 -9.07 -29.59 -2.33
CA ALA A 455 -8.67 -29.75 -0.94
C ALA A 455 -7.48 -28.83 -0.63
N PHE A 456 -7.53 -28.15 0.51
CA PHE A 456 -6.46 -27.33 1.07
C PHE A 456 -6.09 -27.83 2.46
N THR A 457 -4.81 -27.79 2.80
CA THR A 457 -4.30 -28.16 4.12
C THR A 457 -3.26 -27.16 4.57
N ALA A 458 -3.50 -26.53 5.72
CA ALA A 458 -2.50 -25.73 6.41
C ALA A 458 -1.43 -26.64 7.03
N ASP A 459 -0.18 -26.23 6.88
CA ASP A 459 0.98 -27.01 7.32
C ASP A 459 1.25 -26.86 8.82
N ASP A 460 0.91 -25.71 9.40
CA ASP A 460 1.02 -25.48 10.85
C ASP A 460 0.21 -26.54 11.63
N PRO A 461 0.78 -27.13 12.70
CA PRO A 461 0.10 -28.18 13.45
C PRO A 461 -1.13 -27.64 14.19
N ALA A 462 -2.20 -28.45 14.22
CA ALA A 462 -3.34 -28.16 15.08
C ALA A 462 -2.91 -28.27 16.56
N GLN A 463 -3.23 -27.24 17.34
CA GLN A 463 -2.95 -27.15 18.78
C GLN A 463 -4.08 -26.38 19.48
N GLU A 464 -4.19 -26.48 20.81
CA GLU A 464 -5.14 -25.67 21.58
C GLU A 464 -4.85 -24.17 21.36
N GLY A 465 -5.90 -23.38 21.12
CA GLY A 465 -5.76 -21.95 20.80
C GLY A 465 -5.44 -21.63 19.33
N ARG A 466 -5.09 -22.63 18.49
CA ARG A 466 -4.79 -22.45 17.07
C ARG A 466 -6.06 -22.39 16.22
N ARG A 467 -6.22 -21.33 15.42
CA ARG A 467 -7.32 -21.14 14.45
C ARG A 467 -6.76 -20.90 13.06
N PHE A 468 -7.43 -21.44 12.05
CA PHE A 468 -7.02 -21.39 10.65
C PHE A 468 -8.17 -20.79 9.84
N GLU A 469 -7.99 -19.56 9.36
CA GLU A 469 -8.97 -18.84 8.56
C GLU A 469 -8.47 -18.73 7.11
N TRP A 470 -9.32 -19.09 6.15
CA TRP A 470 -9.03 -19.05 4.73
C TRP A 470 -9.82 -17.94 4.06
N LEU A 471 -9.17 -17.18 3.18
CA LEU A 471 -9.82 -16.29 2.23
C LEU A 471 -9.47 -16.80 0.83
N PHE A 472 -10.42 -17.36 0.10
CA PHE A 472 -10.13 -17.98 -1.21
C PHE A 472 -10.03 -16.98 -2.37
N GLY A 473 -10.16 -15.69 -2.09
CA GLY A 473 -10.16 -14.65 -3.10
C GLY A 473 -11.38 -14.69 -4.01
N ASP A 474 -12.41 -15.49 -3.70
CA ASP A 474 -13.71 -15.53 -4.41
C ASP A 474 -14.85 -14.87 -3.61
N GLY A 475 -14.51 -14.21 -2.50
CA GLY A 475 -15.46 -13.64 -1.55
C GLY A 475 -15.81 -14.57 -0.38
N THR A 476 -15.40 -15.84 -0.43
CA THR A 476 -15.69 -16.80 0.64
C THR A 476 -14.61 -16.82 1.70
N ARG A 477 -15.06 -17.10 2.93
CA ARG A 477 -14.20 -17.35 4.10
C ARG A 477 -14.59 -18.66 4.74
N VAL A 478 -13.59 -19.46 5.12
CA VAL A 478 -13.82 -20.77 5.76
C VAL A 478 -12.80 -20.96 6.86
N GLU A 479 -13.19 -21.69 7.90
CA GLU A 479 -12.29 -22.07 8.98
C GLU A 479 -12.00 -23.56 9.00
N GLY A 480 -10.78 -23.91 9.38
CA GLY A 480 -10.35 -25.29 9.61
C GLY A 480 -8.98 -25.56 9.03
N ARG A 481 -8.21 -26.46 9.66
CA ARG A 481 -6.86 -26.79 9.19
C ARG A 481 -6.85 -27.48 7.83
N THR A 482 -7.82 -28.36 7.58
CA THR A 482 -8.01 -29.06 6.31
C THR A 482 -9.43 -28.83 5.83
N ILE A 483 -9.58 -28.27 4.64
CA ILE A 483 -10.88 -27.89 4.09
C ILE A 483 -11.00 -28.39 2.65
N ARG A 484 -12.23 -28.34 2.12
CA ARG A 484 -12.49 -28.42 0.68
C ARG A 484 -13.22 -27.17 0.26
N HIS A 485 -12.72 -26.54 -0.79
CA HIS A 485 -13.32 -25.33 -1.37
C HIS A 485 -13.77 -25.57 -2.80
N ILE A 486 -14.79 -24.85 -3.25
CA ILE A 486 -15.30 -24.92 -4.62
C ILE A 486 -15.31 -23.51 -5.21
N PHE A 487 -14.38 -23.24 -6.13
CA PHE A 487 -14.35 -21.97 -6.84
C PHE A 487 -15.54 -21.84 -7.81
N PRO A 488 -16.21 -20.69 -7.86
CA PRO A 488 -17.46 -20.52 -8.61
C PRO A 488 -17.24 -20.45 -10.13
N ASP A 489 -16.13 -19.86 -10.55
CA ASP A 489 -15.83 -19.46 -11.93
C ASP A 489 -14.32 -19.49 -12.21
N ALA A 490 -13.93 -18.99 -13.38
CA ALA A 490 -12.53 -18.86 -13.83
C ALA A 490 -12.17 -17.38 -14.09
N GLU A 491 -12.87 -16.43 -13.46
CA GLU A 491 -12.62 -14.99 -13.66
C GLU A 491 -11.48 -14.48 -12.77
N GLY A 492 -11.07 -15.26 -11.76
CA GLY A 492 -10.06 -14.87 -10.77
C GLY A 492 -10.60 -13.92 -9.69
N THR A 493 -9.73 -13.56 -8.74
CA THR A 493 -10.05 -12.64 -7.64
C THR A 493 -10.44 -11.26 -8.13
N LEU A 494 -9.76 -10.77 -9.16
CA LEU A 494 -9.91 -9.42 -9.69
C LEU A 494 -10.97 -9.30 -10.79
N LEU A 495 -11.65 -10.39 -11.16
CA LEU A 495 -12.60 -10.42 -12.30
C LEU A 495 -11.96 -10.04 -13.65
N ASP A 496 -10.69 -10.37 -13.83
CA ASP A 496 -9.86 -10.03 -14.99
C ASP A 496 -9.79 -11.17 -16.04
N GLY A 497 -10.44 -12.30 -15.78
CA GLY A 497 -10.46 -13.46 -16.67
C GLY A 497 -9.18 -14.30 -16.62
N SER A 498 -8.24 -14.00 -15.72
CA SER A 498 -6.98 -14.75 -15.59
C SER A 498 -7.15 -16.14 -14.95
N GLY A 499 -8.30 -16.37 -14.30
CA GLY A 499 -8.51 -17.54 -13.44
C GLY A 499 -7.65 -17.56 -12.19
N ARG A 500 -6.88 -16.49 -11.91
CA ARG A 500 -5.98 -16.40 -10.77
C ARG A 500 -6.75 -16.00 -9.51
N PHE A 501 -6.85 -16.92 -8.56
CA PHE A 501 -7.40 -16.66 -7.24
C PHE A 501 -6.27 -16.47 -6.23
N ARG A 502 -6.29 -15.33 -5.53
CA ARG A 502 -5.42 -15.04 -4.40
C ARG A 502 -5.97 -15.76 -3.17
N VAL A 503 -5.36 -16.87 -2.78
CA VAL A 503 -5.76 -17.63 -1.59
C VAL A 503 -4.88 -17.22 -0.43
N LEU A 504 -5.50 -16.67 0.62
CA LEU A 504 -4.83 -16.28 1.85
C LEU A 504 -5.13 -17.30 2.95
N LEU A 505 -4.11 -17.64 3.72
CA LEU A 505 -4.25 -18.37 4.97
C LEU A 505 -3.82 -17.47 6.12
N HIS A 506 -4.72 -17.28 7.07
CA HIS A 506 -4.50 -16.58 8.33
C HIS A 506 -4.53 -17.59 9.48
N VAL A 507 -3.42 -17.72 10.19
CA VAL A 507 -3.30 -18.60 11.35
C VAL A 507 -3.19 -17.74 12.60
N VAL A 508 -4.07 -17.96 13.57
CA VAL A 508 -4.10 -17.24 14.85
C VAL A 508 -3.83 -18.21 15.99
N ASP A 509 -3.09 -17.76 17.00
CA ASP A 509 -2.85 -18.46 18.25
C ASP A 509 -3.18 -17.57 19.45
N ASN A 510 -4.13 -18.04 20.25
CA ASN A 510 -4.63 -17.37 21.44
C ASN A 510 -4.20 -18.08 22.76
N ALA A 511 -3.30 -19.07 22.70
CA ALA A 511 -2.92 -19.85 23.89
C ALA A 511 -2.01 -19.10 24.89
N GLY A 512 -1.44 -17.94 24.50
CA GLY A 512 -0.52 -17.14 25.31
C GLY A 512 -1.11 -15.84 25.89
N SER A 513 -0.28 -15.07 26.58
CA SER A 513 -0.65 -13.73 27.10
C SER A 513 -0.83 -12.67 26.01
N HIS A 514 -0.37 -12.95 24.79
CA HIS A 514 -0.52 -12.10 23.61
C HIS A 514 -0.93 -12.97 22.42
N MET A 515 -1.87 -12.46 21.61
CA MET A 515 -2.25 -13.09 20.35
C MET A 515 -1.04 -13.13 19.41
N GLN A 516 -0.76 -14.30 18.83
CA GLN A 516 0.18 -14.44 17.74
C GLN A 516 -0.60 -14.75 16.46
N GLN A 517 -0.11 -14.29 15.33
CA GLN A 517 -0.74 -14.55 14.04
C GLN A 517 0.29 -14.72 12.94
N GLY A 518 -0.12 -15.29 11.83
CA GLY A 518 0.70 -15.44 10.63
C GLY A 518 -0.18 -15.44 9.39
N TRP A 519 0.25 -14.72 8.36
CA TRP A 519 -0.39 -14.71 7.05
C TRP A 519 0.51 -15.37 6.00
N SER A 520 -0.12 -16.01 5.03
CA SER A 520 0.51 -16.33 3.75
C SER A 520 -0.46 -16.11 2.60
N SER A 521 0.10 -16.05 1.40
CA SER A 521 -0.63 -15.91 0.15
C SER A 521 -0.04 -16.87 -0.89
N GLN A 522 -0.90 -17.56 -1.63
CA GLN A 522 -0.50 -18.31 -2.82
C GLN A 522 -1.55 -18.15 -3.90
N GLN A 523 -1.10 -18.06 -5.15
CA GLN A 523 -1.98 -17.95 -6.30
C GLN A 523 -2.45 -19.35 -6.74
N VAL A 524 -3.77 -19.52 -6.84
CA VAL A 524 -4.40 -20.74 -7.34
C VAL A 524 -5.10 -20.43 -8.66
N VAL A 525 -4.68 -21.09 -9.75
CA VAL A 525 -5.25 -20.86 -11.08
C VAL A 525 -6.34 -21.88 -11.38
N ILE A 526 -7.54 -21.38 -11.67
CA ILE A 526 -8.73 -22.16 -12.03
C ILE A 526 -9.09 -21.89 -13.49
N ALA A 527 -9.25 -22.94 -14.31
CA ALA A 527 -9.57 -22.77 -15.73
C ALA A 527 -10.71 -23.70 -16.19
N GLN A 528 -11.51 -23.24 -17.16
CA GLN A 528 -12.61 -24.03 -17.76
C GLN A 528 -12.08 -25.20 -18.61
N ALA A 529 -11.05 -24.94 -19.41
CA ALA A 529 -10.41 -25.89 -20.30
C ALA A 529 -8.90 -25.66 -20.31
N ARG A 530 -8.14 -26.68 -20.73
CA ARG A 530 -6.74 -26.48 -21.10
C ARG A 530 -6.74 -25.56 -22.33
N PRO A 531 -5.97 -24.46 -22.35
CA PRO A 531 -5.70 -23.76 -23.60
C PRO A 531 -5.15 -24.77 -24.60
N SER A 532 -5.66 -24.75 -25.84
CA SER A 532 -4.97 -25.47 -26.91
C SER A 532 -3.66 -24.71 -27.18
N PRO A 533 -2.49 -25.37 -27.25
CA PRO A 533 -1.26 -24.69 -27.62
C PRO A 533 -1.52 -23.99 -28.95
N ALA A 534 -1.44 -22.66 -28.96
CA ALA A 534 -1.52 -21.93 -30.21
C ALA A 534 -0.32 -22.37 -31.05
N ALA A 535 -0.51 -22.61 -32.35
CA ALA A 535 0.60 -22.86 -33.25
C ALA A 535 1.53 -21.64 -33.19
N ALA A 536 2.62 -21.75 -32.43
CA ALA A 536 3.55 -20.65 -32.22
C ALA A 536 4.30 -20.43 -33.54
N THR A 537 3.91 -19.41 -34.29
CA THR A 537 4.81 -18.81 -35.27
C THR A 537 5.62 -17.79 -34.47
N PRO A 538 6.96 -17.92 -34.35
CA PRO A 538 7.75 -16.97 -33.60
C PRO A 538 7.54 -15.59 -34.21
N PRO A 539 7.03 -14.59 -33.46
CA PRO A 539 6.93 -13.24 -33.98
C PRO A 539 8.33 -12.74 -34.33
N THR A 540 8.44 -11.97 -35.43
CA THR A 540 9.69 -11.28 -35.75
C THR A 540 10.03 -10.31 -34.62
N SER A 541 11.14 -10.53 -33.93
CA SER A 541 11.58 -9.62 -32.87
C SER A 541 11.87 -8.22 -33.42
N PRO A 542 11.54 -7.16 -32.68
CA PRO A 542 12.01 -5.82 -32.99
C PRO A 542 13.54 -5.81 -33.11
N SER A 543 14.06 -5.12 -34.12
CA SER A 543 15.51 -4.90 -34.27
C SER A 543 16.09 -4.28 -32.98
N GLY A 544 17.04 -4.98 -32.35
CA GLY A 544 17.77 -4.50 -31.17
C GLY A 544 17.23 -4.93 -29.80
N ALA A 545 16.15 -5.72 -29.74
CA ALA A 545 15.67 -6.30 -28.48
C ALA A 545 16.61 -7.38 -27.93
N GLU A 546 16.71 -7.50 -26.61
CA GLU A 546 17.26 -8.68 -25.96
C GLU A 546 16.18 -9.75 -25.87
N VAL A 547 16.53 -10.97 -26.27
CA VAL A 547 15.59 -12.09 -26.34
C VAL A 547 16.07 -13.20 -25.42
N PHE A 548 15.27 -13.49 -24.40
CA PHE A 548 15.39 -14.70 -23.59
C PHE A 548 14.38 -15.72 -24.13
N ASP A 549 14.88 -16.75 -24.80
CA ASP A 549 14.06 -17.79 -25.42
C ASP A 549 14.50 -19.17 -24.95
N ARG A 550 13.63 -19.88 -24.24
CA ARG A 550 13.96 -21.15 -23.57
C ARG A 550 12.79 -22.13 -23.64
N ILE A 551 13.14 -23.41 -23.53
CA ILE A 551 12.20 -24.44 -23.09
C ILE A 551 12.18 -24.44 -21.57
N LEU A 552 10.99 -24.32 -21.00
CA LEU A 552 10.70 -24.45 -19.58
C LEU A 552 10.18 -25.86 -19.30
N HIS A 553 10.82 -26.57 -18.38
CA HIS A 553 10.40 -27.90 -17.94
C HIS A 553 9.43 -27.79 -16.76
N VAL A 554 8.13 -27.96 -16.99
CA VAL A 554 7.11 -27.93 -15.94
C VAL A 554 7.05 -29.28 -15.23
N PRO A 555 7.15 -29.33 -13.88
CA PRO A 555 7.31 -30.59 -13.16
C PRO A 555 5.99 -31.37 -12.95
N ALA A 556 4.84 -30.70 -13.01
CA ALA A 556 3.54 -31.31 -12.77
C ALA A 556 2.42 -30.65 -13.59
N ASP A 557 1.35 -31.38 -13.87
CA ASP A 557 0.13 -30.78 -14.40
C ASP A 557 -0.45 -29.78 -13.38
N GLY A 558 -0.88 -28.60 -13.84
CA GLY A 558 -1.65 -27.69 -13.01
C GLY A 558 -1.59 -26.23 -13.42
N GLY A 559 -2.06 -25.38 -12.52
CA GLY A 559 -2.13 -23.94 -12.69
C GLY A 559 -0.85 -23.25 -12.21
N TYR A 560 -0.21 -22.48 -13.08
CA TYR A 560 1.01 -21.76 -12.78
C TYR A 560 0.82 -20.26 -12.98
N THR A 561 1.43 -19.46 -12.11
CA THR A 561 1.56 -18.01 -12.30
C THR A 561 3.04 -17.67 -12.43
N PHE A 562 3.39 -16.93 -13.47
CA PHE A 562 4.73 -16.41 -13.72
C PHE A 562 4.72 -14.89 -13.54
N THR A 563 5.64 -14.38 -12.75
CA THR A 563 5.81 -12.94 -12.49
C THR A 563 7.18 -12.50 -12.97
N LEU A 564 7.23 -11.74 -14.07
CA LEU A 564 8.44 -11.06 -14.52
C LEU A 564 8.57 -9.72 -13.80
N LEU A 565 9.69 -9.51 -13.12
CA LEU A 565 10.04 -8.21 -12.53
C LEU A 565 11.01 -7.50 -13.48
N THR A 566 10.62 -6.33 -13.97
CA THR A 566 11.42 -5.57 -14.91
C THR A 566 11.11 -4.08 -14.85
N SER A 567 12.14 -3.24 -15.02
CA SER A 567 11.99 -1.81 -15.31
C SER A 567 11.96 -1.50 -16.80
N LEU A 568 12.15 -2.52 -17.65
CA LEU A 568 12.27 -2.35 -19.10
C LEU A 568 10.94 -2.66 -19.78
N GLU A 569 10.61 -1.91 -20.84
CA GLU A 569 9.51 -2.31 -21.72
C GLU A 569 9.77 -3.72 -22.26
N SER A 570 8.84 -4.61 -21.95
CA SER A 570 9.02 -6.05 -22.14
C SER A 570 7.75 -6.71 -22.67
N ARG A 571 7.93 -7.81 -23.39
CA ARG A 571 6.88 -8.74 -23.83
C ARG A 571 7.24 -10.11 -23.31
N MET A 572 6.31 -10.76 -22.63
CA MET A 572 6.46 -12.13 -22.17
C MET A 572 5.43 -13.01 -22.88
N SER A 573 5.87 -14.18 -23.35
CA SER A 573 4.99 -15.17 -23.95
C SER A 573 5.26 -16.58 -23.45
N LEU A 574 4.18 -17.34 -23.30
CA LEU A 574 4.16 -18.72 -22.84
C LEU A 574 3.22 -19.52 -23.76
N ASP A 575 3.75 -20.51 -24.48
CA ASP A 575 3.02 -21.31 -25.48
C ASP A 575 2.15 -20.48 -26.46
N GLY A 576 2.66 -19.31 -26.85
CA GLY A 576 1.98 -18.38 -27.75
C GLY A 576 1.01 -17.39 -27.09
N GLN A 577 0.60 -17.59 -25.83
CA GLN A 577 -0.08 -16.54 -25.06
C GLN A 577 0.91 -15.42 -24.77
N THR A 578 0.54 -14.17 -25.04
CA THR A 578 1.43 -13.01 -24.90
C THR A 578 0.85 -12.00 -23.91
N LEU A 579 1.72 -11.44 -23.08
CA LEU A 579 1.47 -10.21 -22.32
C LEU A 579 2.55 -9.16 -22.58
N HIS A 580 2.16 -7.92 -22.39
CA HIS A 580 3.02 -6.75 -22.53
C HIS A 580 3.20 -6.08 -21.17
N SER A 581 4.38 -5.51 -20.92
CA SER A 581 4.61 -4.71 -19.73
C SER A 581 3.68 -3.52 -19.72
N SER A 582 3.35 -3.05 -18.52
CA SER A 582 2.82 -1.71 -18.35
C SER A 582 3.80 -0.66 -18.88
N ARG A 583 3.29 0.56 -19.03
CA ARG A 583 4.09 1.71 -19.41
C ARG A 583 5.23 1.91 -18.40
N ALA A 584 6.44 2.09 -18.92
CA ALA A 584 7.60 2.45 -18.10
C ALA A 584 7.31 3.70 -17.26
N ARG A 585 7.77 3.67 -16.01
CA ARG A 585 7.63 4.77 -15.06
C ARG A 585 9.03 5.21 -14.65
N PRO A 586 9.47 6.43 -14.98
CA PRO A 586 10.80 6.90 -14.61
C PRO A 586 11.01 6.88 -13.10
N GLN A 587 12.26 6.64 -12.69
CA GLN A 587 12.70 6.94 -11.33
C GLN A 587 12.59 8.44 -11.04
N VAL A 588 12.69 8.84 -9.77
CA VAL A 588 12.54 10.24 -9.35
C VAL A 588 13.83 10.79 -8.72
N CYS A 589 13.85 12.05 -8.31
CA CYS A 589 15.05 12.74 -7.77
C CYS A 589 16.29 12.69 -8.68
N GLY A 590 16.12 12.50 -10.00
CA GLY A 590 17.23 12.37 -10.95
C GLY A 590 17.93 11.00 -10.93
N ALA A 591 17.37 10.00 -10.26
CA ALA A 591 17.83 8.63 -10.38
C ALA A 591 17.62 8.10 -11.82
N GLU A 592 18.51 7.21 -12.25
CA GLU A 592 18.54 6.72 -13.63
C GLU A 592 17.60 5.52 -13.86
N GLY A 593 17.08 5.42 -15.08
CA GLY A 593 16.20 4.33 -15.50
C GLY A 593 14.76 4.47 -15.00
N ASP A 594 14.06 3.35 -15.00
CA ASP A 594 12.64 3.26 -14.67
C ASP A 594 12.41 2.41 -13.41
N SER A 595 11.28 2.59 -12.74
CA SER A 595 10.81 1.77 -11.63
C SER A 595 10.52 0.35 -12.08
N VAL A 596 10.86 -0.62 -11.23
CA VAL A 596 10.56 -2.03 -11.47
C VAL A 596 9.06 -2.28 -11.35
N GLN A 597 8.49 -3.03 -12.28
CA GLN A 597 7.08 -3.37 -12.30
C GLN A 597 6.89 -4.88 -12.48
N PRO A 598 5.82 -5.46 -11.91
CA PRO A 598 5.48 -6.86 -12.13
C PRO A 598 4.64 -7.04 -13.41
N MET A 599 5.00 -8.04 -14.22
CA MET A 599 4.15 -8.57 -15.28
C MET A 599 3.73 -10.00 -14.95
N ARG A 600 2.44 -10.30 -14.92
CA ARG A 600 1.94 -11.62 -14.52
C ARG A 600 1.19 -12.34 -15.63
N ILE A 601 1.62 -13.56 -15.96
CA ILE A 601 0.84 -14.50 -16.78
C ILE A 601 0.44 -15.71 -15.93
N SER A 602 -0.84 -16.08 -15.98
CA SER A 602 -1.36 -17.29 -15.34
C SER A 602 -1.88 -18.24 -16.40
N ALA A 603 -1.48 -19.51 -16.32
CA ALA A 603 -1.81 -20.52 -17.31
C ALA A 603 -1.95 -21.91 -16.67
N VAL A 604 -2.72 -22.78 -17.32
CA VAL A 604 -2.73 -24.22 -16.99
C VAL A 604 -1.76 -24.93 -17.92
N LEU A 605 -0.78 -25.60 -17.33
CA LEU A 605 0.29 -26.31 -18.02
C LEU A 605 0.22 -27.82 -17.73
N SER A 606 0.80 -28.62 -18.63
CA SER A 606 1.00 -30.05 -18.40
C SER A 606 2.42 -30.27 -17.90
N ALA A 607 2.69 -31.39 -17.25
CA ALA A 607 4.08 -31.77 -16.98
C ALA A 607 4.83 -31.95 -18.31
N GLY A 608 6.02 -31.37 -18.42
CA GLY A 608 6.85 -31.44 -19.62
C GLY A 608 7.27 -30.07 -20.15
N ASP A 609 7.52 -30.01 -21.46
CA ASP A 609 8.23 -28.90 -22.08
C ASP A 609 7.25 -27.84 -22.58
N HIS A 610 7.50 -26.60 -22.16
CA HIS A 610 6.72 -25.42 -22.52
C HIS A 610 7.65 -24.35 -23.10
N HIS A 611 7.15 -23.58 -24.06
CA HIS A 611 7.95 -22.54 -24.69
C HIS A 611 7.75 -21.21 -23.98
N ILE A 612 8.83 -20.63 -23.43
CA ILE A 612 8.80 -19.30 -22.84
C ILE A 612 9.76 -18.36 -23.58
N ARG A 613 9.23 -17.21 -23.98
CA ARG A 613 9.99 -16.17 -24.66
C ARG A 613 9.71 -14.81 -24.04
N ILE A 614 10.77 -14.14 -23.60
CA ILE A 614 10.76 -12.77 -23.10
C ILE A 614 11.59 -11.90 -24.04
N GLU A 615 10.98 -10.84 -24.54
CA GLU A 615 11.62 -9.83 -25.36
C GLU A 615 11.64 -8.53 -24.57
N ARG A 616 12.82 -7.94 -24.35
CA ARG A 616 12.97 -6.69 -23.60
C ARG A 616 13.80 -5.67 -24.37
N LYS A 617 13.48 -4.39 -24.23
CA LYS A 617 14.36 -3.32 -24.71
C LYS A 617 15.72 -3.39 -24.00
N ARG A 618 16.79 -2.93 -24.65
CA ARG A 618 18.08 -2.73 -23.97
C ARG A 618 18.00 -1.48 -23.09
N GLY A 619 18.52 -1.55 -21.88
CA GLY A 619 18.54 -0.42 -20.96
C GLY A 619 19.03 -0.83 -19.56
N LEU A 620 18.91 0.09 -18.62
CA LEU A 620 19.17 -0.16 -17.20
C LEU A 620 18.02 -0.99 -16.61
N GLU A 621 18.33 -2.20 -16.14
CA GLU A 621 17.37 -3.08 -15.46
C GLU A 621 17.50 -2.93 -13.94
N ASN A 622 16.60 -2.16 -13.34
CA ASN A 622 16.62 -1.83 -11.92
C ASN A 622 16.13 -2.99 -11.03
N ALA A 623 15.58 -4.06 -11.60
CA ALA A 623 15.18 -5.26 -10.84
C ALA A 623 16.39 -6.07 -10.34
N GLN A 624 17.60 -5.78 -10.81
CA GLN A 624 18.82 -6.50 -10.45
C GLN A 624 19.54 -5.80 -9.30
N THR A 625 19.87 -6.54 -8.23
CA THR A 625 20.56 -5.99 -7.06
C THR A 625 21.83 -6.79 -6.69
N PRO A 626 22.96 -6.14 -6.33
CA PRO A 626 23.26 -4.70 -6.53
C PRO A 626 23.40 -4.39 -8.04
N PRO A 627 23.50 -3.11 -8.44
CA PRO A 627 23.76 -2.72 -9.83
C PRO A 627 25.09 -3.31 -10.31
N GLY A 628 25.05 -4.53 -10.82
CA GLY A 628 26.12 -5.25 -11.49
C GLY A 628 25.94 -5.15 -13.00
N PRO A 629 26.83 -5.79 -13.79
CA PRO A 629 26.63 -5.87 -15.23
C PRO A 629 25.26 -6.49 -15.54
N VAL A 630 24.57 -5.97 -16.56
CA VAL A 630 23.26 -6.44 -17.05
C VAL A 630 23.24 -7.97 -17.06
N SER A 631 22.46 -8.58 -16.18
CA SER A 631 22.24 -10.03 -16.19
C SER A 631 21.60 -10.41 -17.52
N GLU A 632 22.21 -11.37 -18.22
CA GLU A 632 21.65 -11.97 -19.44
C GLU A 632 20.31 -12.69 -19.17
N GLN A 633 19.98 -12.97 -17.89
CA GLN A 633 18.73 -13.63 -17.50
C GLN A 633 17.72 -12.63 -16.91
N PRO A 634 16.45 -12.64 -17.36
CA PRO A 634 15.39 -11.87 -16.74
C PRO A 634 15.05 -12.41 -15.34
N LEU A 635 14.62 -11.53 -14.43
CA LEU A 635 14.14 -11.92 -13.10
C LEU A 635 12.70 -12.44 -13.22
N LEU A 636 12.57 -13.75 -13.42
CA LEU A 636 11.28 -14.43 -13.59
C LEU A 636 11.00 -15.33 -12.39
N LEU A 637 9.91 -15.00 -11.68
CA LEU A 637 9.37 -15.81 -10.59
C LEU A 637 8.25 -16.72 -11.11
N TRP A 638 8.06 -17.84 -10.44
CA TRP A 638 6.89 -18.71 -10.65
C TRP A 638 6.34 -19.24 -9.34
N GLU A 639 5.06 -19.62 -9.37
CA GLU A 639 4.37 -20.36 -8.32
C GLU A 639 3.34 -21.31 -8.94
N GLY A 640 3.06 -22.42 -8.27
CA GLY A 640 2.18 -23.47 -8.79
C GLY A 640 2.09 -24.68 -7.85
N PRO A 641 1.62 -25.84 -8.34
CA PRO A 641 1.43 -27.03 -7.51
C PRO A 641 2.74 -27.49 -6.84
N GLY A 642 2.79 -27.40 -5.50
CA GLY A 642 3.98 -27.77 -4.72
C GLY A 642 5.18 -26.84 -4.91
N ILE A 643 4.96 -25.64 -5.47
CA ILE A 643 5.99 -24.63 -5.72
C ILE A 643 5.54 -23.32 -5.11
N ASP A 644 6.21 -22.94 -4.02
CA ASP A 644 6.13 -21.59 -3.48
C ASP A 644 6.78 -20.60 -4.43
N ARG A 645 6.36 -19.34 -4.34
CA ARG A 645 6.88 -18.27 -5.17
C ARG A 645 8.39 -18.15 -5.05
N GLN A 646 9.08 -18.43 -6.15
CA GLN A 646 10.54 -18.40 -6.20
C GLN A 646 11.03 -18.07 -7.61
N SER A 647 12.31 -17.73 -7.75
CA SER A 647 12.97 -17.65 -9.05
C SER A 647 13.01 -19.02 -9.72
N ILE A 648 12.78 -19.10 -11.03
CA ILE A 648 12.85 -20.38 -11.74
C ILE A 648 14.31 -20.88 -11.75
N PRO A 649 14.61 -22.06 -11.17
CA PRO A 649 15.98 -22.55 -11.12
C PRO A 649 16.50 -22.86 -12.52
N ARG A 650 17.79 -22.62 -12.77
CA ARG A 650 18.40 -22.83 -14.10
C ARG A 650 18.22 -24.25 -14.64
N SER A 651 18.11 -25.25 -13.78
CA SER A 651 17.86 -26.65 -14.15
C SER A 651 16.50 -26.89 -14.80
N PHE A 652 15.55 -25.96 -14.65
CA PHE A 652 14.23 -26.02 -15.29
C PHE A 652 14.23 -25.41 -16.69
N TYR A 653 15.36 -24.87 -17.16
CA TYR A 653 15.50 -24.35 -18.51
C TYR A 653 16.39 -25.23 -19.37
N SER A 654 16.02 -25.36 -20.65
CA SER A 654 16.92 -25.79 -21.72
C SER A 654 16.87 -24.82 -22.90
N THR A 655 17.89 -24.88 -23.76
CA THR A 655 17.97 -24.01 -24.94
C THR A 655 16.90 -24.39 -25.95
N TRP A 656 16.09 -23.42 -26.36
CA TRP A 656 15.20 -23.60 -27.49
C TRP A 656 16.03 -23.75 -28.78
N THR A 657 15.79 -24.83 -29.53
CA THR A 657 16.38 -25.03 -30.87
C THR A 657 15.20 -25.11 -31.86
N PRO A 658 15.13 -24.20 -32.87
CA PRO A 658 14.01 -24.12 -33.81
C PRO A 658 13.72 -25.39 -34.60
#